data_AF-A0A5B8XEZ9-F1
#
_entry.id   AF-A0A5B8XEZ9-F1
#
_cell.length_a   1.000
_cell.length_b   1.000
_cell.length_c   1.000
_cell.angle_alpha   90.00
_cell.angle_beta   90.00
_cell.angle_gamma   90.00
#
_symmetry.space_group_name_H-M   'P 1'
#
loop_
_entity.id
_entity.type
_entity.pdbx_description
1 polymer ?
#
loop_
_entity_poly.entity_id
_entity_poly.type
_entity_poly.pdbx_seq_one_letter_code
_entity_poly.pdbx_strand_id
1 'polypeptide(L)'
;MITEVFSNYRRFDEDFAEFLRARDEKLHDFMQKSRMQKTKMPASVLLDLGLILEEFLIPIFNLSKWQEENVKKAIQEREIWAICRNFIQRFLLVKYDGNWYKNVDRSLEIFQNLDKIWNFDDIDGDVVLWLKNYGYSLNYDEVTDDEFDEKCRQIAFIFHANLVKNSSLLQNPKENRHFNLVPNEKSERNDFRYVGENLEKVASYGGNYCLYCHERGKDSCKNGLFCKDGKIAKNNDGIELSGCPLEQDISPAIAAFRDGKFIASLAIMMVENPLICLTGNRICNDCMKSCIYQKQDPVDIPAIETVVFERVLRENFGFELYFLLTRCNVLNAISYIPKSLTGSTIFISGMGPAGIASAFFNAMEGNYVILSDGGLFLAPDIDITLPIEHFQLDKLPQNRNSSCFGGVMEYGITSRWNKNFIDIAYVILARFRHIAFFSNIKYSLLLEKLLYEMDFAKIFVANGAKNPRNIKNPEISSFFVSASEFLMNLHLGKSFDEKSKHEVKILMPAVVLGGGLTAIDAATEAGFYYLSKIENVYKKFTKMSEKNSINSEEFSRLELANLERYIGDYRKTENIANSADKIEKLGGVKVLIRKGIFASAAYQQNHVEIAKARAQGVIFCDETEILGYEKSEDGVKILTNKGEIFARSIIVAYGSERADIADNVDSAKCAKYGSKISITGGVFDDKKKDMNSLCVSDFDKKTAYLGDMTEKFSGSVVKAIASGKKSVFYGDYQCERACDVRVQNADYQSCKINEKFHVLCSFFAQETCVQEVEFGVFKIKYKSAMLTKIAKIGDLTRMKIVSNGVQSESIPMIISGFSDGFFTSVVKVVGNSTKMLLDKDAKFFVMHSSRSDVLQSILSKDLHIFYDDLRDAVAMELCRSLGCRISHVDNFECSGGKVLFLASCDIVDIFAQKFDLKGGNYYSIVFKEMQCMLSGVCSKCRYLDGTGGWKFACRDYCIVL
;
A
#
# COMPACT_ATOMS: atom_id res chain seq x y z
N MET A 1 -21.25 14.03 -27.02
CA MET A 1 -20.80 14.86 -25.89
C MET A 1 -19.58 14.27 -25.19
N ILE A 2 -19.70 13.28 -24.29
CA ILE A 2 -18.56 12.79 -23.46
C ILE A 2 -17.31 12.45 -24.31
N THR A 3 -17.45 11.67 -25.39
CA THR A 3 -16.33 11.31 -26.29
C THR A 3 -15.69 12.51 -27.00
N GLU A 4 -16.45 13.58 -27.24
CA GLU A 4 -15.94 14.80 -27.88
C GLU A 4 -15.15 15.66 -26.88
N VAL A 5 -15.59 15.74 -25.62
CA VAL A 5 -14.86 16.41 -24.53
C VAL A 5 -13.47 15.80 -24.36
N PHE A 6 -13.35 14.47 -24.41
CA PHE A 6 -12.05 13.79 -24.36
C PHE A 6 -11.22 13.89 -25.66
N SER A 7 -11.82 14.32 -26.77
CA SER A 7 -11.10 14.51 -28.03
C SER A 7 -10.27 15.80 -28.07
N ASN A 8 -10.68 16.84 -27.32
CA ASN A 8 -10.00 18.13 -27.27
C ASN A 8 -10.26 18.89 -25.96
N TYR A 9 -9.34 18.78 -24.99
CA TYR A 9 -9.42 19.50 -23.72
C TYR A 9 -9.36 21.03 -23.87
N ARG A 10 -8.71 21.56 -24.92
CA ARG A 10 -8.68 23.01 -25.16
C ARG A 10 -10.08 23.51 -25.54
N ARG A 11 -10.81 22.78 -26.39
CA ARG A 11 -12.19 23.14 -26.74
C ARG A 11 -13.10 23.14 -25.51
N PHE A 12 -13.00 22.15 -24.63
CA PHE A 12 -13.77 22.14 -23.38
C PHE A 12 -13.46 23.36 -22.49
N ASP A 13 -12.19 23.78 -22.43
CA ASP A 13 -11.78 24.97 -21.68
C ASP A 13 -12.27 26.29 -22.34
N GLU A 14 -12.31 26.33 -23.68
CA GLU A 14 -12.88 27.43 -24.46
C GLU A 14 -14.41 27.51 -24.24
N ASP A 15 -15.13 26.38 -24.38
CA ASP A 15 -16.57 26.25 -24.12
C ASP A 15 -16.92 26.69 -22.67
N PHE A 16 -16.12 26.28 -21.67
CA PHE A 16 -16.29 26.73 -20.28
C PHE A 16 -15.97 28.22 -20.09
N ALA A 17 -14.93 28.76 -20.75
CA ALA A 17 -14.56 30.17 -20.63
C ALA A 17 -15.65 31.10 -21.21
N GLU A 18 -16.33 30.69 -22.29
CA GLU A 18 -17.49 31.42 -22.81
C GLU A 18 -18.69 31.33 -21.86
N PHE A 19 -19.01 30.14 -21.35
CA PHE A 19 -20.07 29.95 -20.33
C PHE A 19 -19.82 30.81 -19.08
N LEU A 20 -18.60 30.79 -18.56
CA LEU A 20 -18.18 31.58 -17.41
C LEU A 20 -18.29 33.09 -17.70
N ARG A 21 -17.87 33.58 -18.87
CA ARG A 21 -17.99 35.01 -19.22
C ARG A 21 -19.45 35.47 -19.28
N ALA A 22 -20.36 34.62 -19.75
CA ALA A 22 -21.79 34.89 -19.76
C ALA A 22 -22.43 34.83 -18.35
N ARG A 23 -21.80 34.12 -17.40
CA ARG A 23 -22.28 33.94 -16.01
C ARG A 23 -21.73 35.00 -15.05
N ASP A 24 -20.42 35.27 -15.10
CA ASP A 24 -19.71 36.34 -14.39
C ASP A 24 -18.43 36.74 -15.17
N GLU A 25 -18.50 37.87 -15.87
CA GLU A 25 -17.40 38.47 -16.64
C GLU A 25 -16.17 38.80 -15.78
N LYS A 26 -16.36 39.21 -14.51
CA LYS A 26 -15.24 39.57 -13.61
C LYS A 26 -14.50 38.32 -13.17
N LEU A 27 -15.22 37.24 -12.93
CA LEU A 27 -14.65 35.95 -12.53
C LEU A 27 -13.95 35.26 -13.72
N HIS A 28 -14.49 35.39 -14.94
CA HIS A 28 -13.78 35.09 -16.19
C HIS A 28 -12.46 35.85 -16.27
N ASP A 29 -12.48 37.17 -16.14
CA ASP A 29 -11.27 38.01 -16.28
C ASP A 29 -10.23 37.72 -15.19
N PHE A 30 -10.67 37.43 -13.96
CA PHE A 30 -9.79 36.95 -12.90
C PHE A 30 -9.14 35.61 -13.27
N MET A 31 -9.92 34.63 -13.74
CA MET A 31 -9.41 33.33 -14.18
C MET A 31 -8.36 33.47 -15.28
N GLN A 32 -8.64 34.25 -16.33
CA GLN A 32 -7.71 34.47 -17.43
C GLN A 32 -6.44 35.21 -16.97
N LYS A 33 -6.57 36.19 -16.08
CA LYS A 33 -5.42 36.89 -15.48
C LYS A 33 -4.55 35.96 -14.64
N SER A 34 -5.13 35.12 -13.79
CA SER A 34 -4.37 34.14 -13.00
C SER A 34 -3.67 33.12 -13.89
N ARG A 35 -4.30 32.68 -14.99
CA ARG A 35 -3.67 31.79 -15.99
C ARG A 35 -2.49 32.44 -16.69
N MET A 36 -2.66 33.67 -17.20
CA MET A 36 -1.56 34.44 -17.82
C MET A 36 -0.38 34.66 -16.86
N GLN A 37 -0.67 34.86 -15.57
CA GLN A 37 0.34 35.08 -14.52
C GLN A 37 0.85 33.77 -13.88
N LYS A 38 0.27 32.60 -14.20
CA LYS A 38 0.51 31.31 -13.54
C LYS A 38 0.45 31.38 -12.00
N THR A 39 -0.54 32.10 -11.47
CA THR A 39 -0.72 32.28 -10.02
C THR A 39 -1.85 31.40 -9.48
N LYS A 40 -1.66 30.80 -8.30
CA LYS A 40 -2.75 30.09 -7.59
C LYS A 40 -3.90 31.06 -7.31
N MET A 41 -5.14 30.63 -7.55
CA MET A 41 -6.32 31.46 -7.26
C MET A 41 -6.64 31.47 -5.75
N PRO A 42 -7.23 32.55 -5.22
CA PRO A 42 -7.69 32.60 -3.83
C PRO A 42 -8.81 31.58 -3.53
N ALA A 43 -8.91 31.15 -2.26
CA ALA A 43 -9.89 30.16 -1.81
C ALA A 43 -11.37 30.52 -2.12
N SER A 44 -11.75 31.80 -2.06
CA SER A 44 -13.10 32.26 -2.44
C SER A 44 -13.34 32.14 -3.94
N VAL A 45 -12.38 32.58 -4.77
CA VAL A 45 -12.43 32.48 -6.23
C VAL A 45 -12.52 31.01 -6.68
N LEU A 46 -11.83 30.10 -5.98
CA LEU A 46 -11.95 28.65 -6.21
C LEU A 46 -13.35 28.11 -5.88
N LEU A 47 -14.00 28.62 -4.82
CA LEU A 47 -15.39 28.27 -4.49
C LEU A 47 -16.36 28.78 -5.56
N ASP A 48 -16.30 30.08 -5.88
CA ASP A 48 -17.20 30.72 -6.84
C ASP A 48 -17.10 30.08 -8.24
N LEU A 49 -15.87 29.84 -8.73
CA LEU A 49 -15.63 29.12 -9.99
C LEU A 49 -16.06 27.65 -9.91
N GLY A 50 -15.83 26.98 -8.78
CA GLY A 50 -16.22 25.58 -8.58
C GLY A 50 -17.73 25.37 -8.69
N LEU A 51 -18.52 26.31 -8.16
CA LEU A 51 -19.98 26.29 -8.26
C LEU A 51 -20.45 26.44 -9.72
N ILE A 52 -19.85 27.36 -10.49
CA ILE A 52 -20.18 27.57 -11.91
C ILE A 52 -19.68 26.39 -12.79
N LEU A 53 -18.55 25.78 -12.45
CA LEU A 53 -18.07 24.56 -13.10
C LEU A 53 -19.02 23.38 -12.88
N GLU A 54 -19.63 23.25 -11.70
CA GLU A 54 -20.66 22.26 -11.45
C GLU A 54 -21.94 22.54 -12.27
N GLU A 55 -22.40 23.79 -12.35
CA GLU A 55 -23.52 24.18 -13.23
C GLU A 55 -23.27 23.81 -14.71
N PHE A 56 -22.02 23.95 -15.18
CA PHE A 56 -21.61 23.59 -16.54
C PHE A 56 -21.52 22.07 -16.77
N LEU A 57 -20.97 21.31 -15.80
CA LEU A 57 -20.75 19.86 -15.94
C LEU A 57 -22.04 19.03 -15.83
N ILE A 58 -23.01 19.48 -15.04
CA ILE A 58 -24.27 18.75 -14.80
C ILE A 58 -25.02 18.34 -16.08
N PRO A 59 -25.30 19.23 -17.05
CA PRO A 59 -25.97 18.83 -18.30
C PRO A 59 -25.09 17.95 -19.19
N ILE A 60 -23.76 18.08 -19.13
CA ILE A 60 -22.81 17.28 -19.94
C ILE A 60 -22.80 15.82 -19.49
N PHE A 61 -22.97 15.56 -18.20
CA PHE A 61 -23.00 14.23 -17.58
C PHE A 61 -24.40 13.75 -17.18
N ASN A 62 -25.46 14.50 -17.51
CA ASN A 62 -26.87 14.19 -17.19
C ASN A 62 -27.17 14.04 -15.67
N LEU A 63 -26.57 14.88 -14.84
CA LEU A 63 -26.59 14.77 -13.36
C LEU A 63 -27.62 15.70 -12.66
N SER A 64 -28.57 16.30 -13.38
CA SER A 64 -29.45 17.35 -12.83
C SER A 64 -30.27 16.86 -11.64
N LYS A 65 -30.97 15.73 -11.79
CA LYS A 65 -31.75 15.10 -10.71
C LYS A 65 -30.88 14.78 -9.49
N TRP A 66 -29.68 14.25 -9.73
CA TRP A 66 -28.72 13.93 -8.67
C TRP A 66 -28.31 15.18 -7.90
N GLN A 67 -28.03 16.30 -8.58
CA GLN A 67 -27.73 17.56 -7.88
C GLN A 67 -28.94 18.04 -7.06
N GLU A 68 -30.15 18.03 -7.63
CA GLU A 68 -31.38 18.45 -6.93
C GLU A 68 -31.61 17.65 -5.64
N GLU A 69 -31.45 16.32 -5.69
CA GLU A 69 -31.57 15.44 -4.53
C GLU A 69 -30.45 15.69 -3.49
N ASN A 70 -29.21 15.91 -3.94
CA ASN A 70 -28.07 16.22 -3.07
C ASN A 70 -28.21 17.59 -2.37
N VAL A 71 -28.61 18.64 -3.09
CA VAL A 71 -28.84 19.99 -2.53
C VAL A 71 -30.02 19.97 -1.56
N LYS A 72 -31.09 19.22 -1.87
CA LYS A 72 -32.22 19.03 -0.96
C LYS A 72 -31.81 18.33 0.34
N LYS A 73 -31.04 17.23 0.25
CA LYS A 73 -30.46 16.53 1.42
C LYS A 73 -29.57 17.47 2.24
N ALA A 74 -28.72 18.27 1.59
CA ALA A 74 -27.86 19.25 2.25
C ALA A 74 -28.63 20.42 2.93
N ILE A 75 -29.80 20.81 2.42
CA ILE A 75 -30.70 21.75 3.13
C ILE A 75 -31.22 21.12 4.43
N GLN A 76 -31.69 19.87 4.37
CA GLN A 76 -32.22 19.15 5.54
C GLN A 76 -31.13 18.88 6.60
N GLU A 77 -29.94 18.45 6.18
CA GLU A 77 -28.81 18.22 7.10
C GLU A 77 -28.32 19.50 7.80
N ARG A 78 -28.30 20.65 7.09
CA ARG A 78 -28.00 21.97 7.69
C ARG A 78 -29.05 22.40 8.71
N GLU A 79 -30.33 22.08 8.47
CA GLU A 79 -31.44 22.36 9.39
C GLU A 79 -31.37 21.49 10.66
N ILE A 80 -31.10 20.19 10.51
CA ILE A 80 -30.82 19.26 11.63
C ILE A 80 -29.63 19.76 12.45
N TRP A 81 -28.55 20.20 11.79
CA TRP A 81 -27.39 20.76 12.47
C TRP A 81 -27.69 22.05 13.25
N ALA A 82 -28.61 22.89 12.76
CA ALA A 82 -29.03 24.09 13.47
C ALA A 82 -29.74 23.77 14.79
N ILE A 83 -30.57 22.71 14.85
CA ILE A 83 -31.10 22.17 16.13
C ILE A 83 -29.95 21.67 17.00
N CYS A 84 -29.11 20.78 16.47
CA CYS A 84 -28.02 20.15 17.22
C CYS A 84 -27.16 21.20 17.92
N ARG A 85 -26.79 22.27 17.21
CA ARG A 85 -25.94 23.34 17.74
C ARG A 85 -26.67 24.30 18.68
N ASN A 86 -27.89 24.74 18.37
CA ASN A 86 -28.56 25.82 19.12
C ASN A 86 -29.54 25.33 20.19
N PHE A 87 -30.24 24.23 19.93
CA PHE A 87 -31.13 23.60 20.92
C PHE A 87 -30.35 22.58 21.75
N ILE A 88 -29.77 21.52 21.16
CA ILE A 88 -29.16 20.43 21.95
C ILE A 88 -27.91 20.90 22.71
N GLN A 89 -26.90 21.38 22.00
CA GLN A 89 -25.59 21.70 22.59
C GLN A 89 -25.57 22.99 23.44
N ARG A 90 -26.42 23.97 23.12
CA ARG A 90 -26.41 25.31 23.74
C ARG A 90 -27.47 25.55 24.81
N PHE A 91 -28.63 24.89 24.71
CA PHE A 91 -29.73 25.01 25.67
C PHE A 91 -29.90 23.70 26.45
N LEU A 92 -30.22 22.61 25.77
CA LEU A 92 -30.66 21.36 26.39
C LEU A 92 -29.58 20.77 27.32
N LEU A 93 -28.36 20.58 26.81
CA LEU A 93 -27.25 20.00 27.59
C LEU A 93 -26.61 20.97 28.59
N VAL A 94 -27.03 22.25 28.58
CA VAL A 94 -26.65 23.26 29.58
C VAL A 94 -27.67 23.27 30.73
N LYS A 95 -28.97 23.19 30.42
CA LYS A 95 -30.07 23.08 31.39
C LYS A 95 -30.12 21.69 32.06
N TYR A 96 -29.83 20.64 31.28
CA TYR A 96 -29.86 19.24 31.69
C TYR A 96 -28.48 18.60 31.50
N ASP A 97 -27.55 18.97 32.38
CA ASP A 97 -26.15 18.54 32.33
C ASP A 97 -25.92 17.10 32.82
N GLY A 98 -24.65 16.67 32.78
CA GLY A 98 -24.23 15.37 33.29
C GLY A 98 -24.29 15.22 34.82
N ASN A 99 -24.68 16.24 35.58
CA ASN A 99 -24.95 16.15 37.02
C ASN A 99 -26.45 16.04 37.30
N TRP A 100 -27.31 16.73 36.53
CA TRP A 100 -28.74 16.47 36.48
C TRP A 100 -29.00 14.97 36.22
N TYR A 101 -28.40 14.39 35.18
CA TYR A 101 -28.60 12.96 34.83
C TYR A 101 -28.13 11.95 35.90
N LYS A 102 -27.21 12.35 36.79
CA LYS A 102 -26.78 11.52 37.94
C LYS A 102 -27.78 11.54 39.09
N ASN A 103 -28.51 12.65 39.24
CA ASN A 103 -29.42 12.91 40.36
C ASN A 103 -30.91 12.78 39.98
N VAL A 104 -31.24 12.59 38.70
CA VAL A 104 -32.61 12.42 38.22
C VAL A 104 -33.23 11.12 38.72
N ASP A 105 -34.46 11.21 39.26
CA ASP A 105 -35.24 10.02 39.63
C ASP A 105 -35.70 9.28 38.38
N ARG A 106 -35.18 8.07 38.21
CA ARG A 106 -35.43 7.19 37.05
C ARG A 106 -36.72 6.39 37.17
N SER A 107 -37.42 6.47 38.30
CA SER A 107 -38.72 5.83 38.50
C SER A 107 -39.88 6.67 37.94
N LEU A 108 -39.66 7.97 37.69
CA LEU A 108 -40.66 8.88 37.12
C LEU A 108 -41.17 8.37 35.76
N GLU A 109 -42.49 8.42 35.58
CA GLU A 109 -43.20 7.92 34.40
C GLU A 109 -42.66 8.51 33.09
N ILE A 110 -42.22 9.77 33.11
CA ILE A 110 -41.65 10.50 31.97
C ILE A 110 -40.37 9.87 31.39
N PHE A 111 -39.70 8.96 32.11
CA PHE A 111 -38.52 8.21 31.63
C PHE A 111 -38.83 6.74 31.33
N GLN A 112 -40.07 6.29 31.52
CA GLN A 112 -40.53 4.95 31.19
C GLN A 112 -41.09 4.92 29.76
N ASN A 113 -40.94 3.79 29.06
CA ASN A 113 -41.49 3.60 27.71
C ASN A 113 -41.05 4.66 26.67
N LEU A 114 -39.86 5.25 26.82
CA LEU A 114 -39.33 6.28 25.90
C LEU A 114 -39.29 5.80 24.43
N ASP A 115 -39.11 4.49 24.22
CA ASP A 115 -39.18 3.75 22.94
C ASP A 115 -40.57 3.75 22.27
N LYS A 116 -41.62 4.10 23.02
CA LYS A 116 -43.01 4.25 22.53
C LYS A 116 -43.44 5.71 22.38
N ILE A 117 -42.69 6.63 22.99
CA ILE A 117 -42.90 8.08 22.91
C ILE A 117 -42.08 8.68 21.77
N TRP A 118 -40.90 8.10 21.51
CA TRP A 118 -39.94 8.52 20.49
C TRP A 118 -39.48 7.31 19.68
N ASN A 119 -39.46 7.44 18.36
CA ASN A 119 -38.89 6.43 17.47
C ASN A 119 -37.37 6.36 17.64
N PHE A 120 -36.86 5.33 18.29
CA PHE A 120 -35.41 5.18 18.51
C PHE A 120 -34.62 4.91 17.21
N ASP A 121 -35.27 4.48 16.12
CA ASP A 121 -34.65 4.33 14.81
C ASP A 121 -34.58 5.65 14.01
N ASP A 122 -35.45 6.64 14.31
CA ASP A 122 -35.44 7.99 13.70
C ASP A 122 -35.73 9.12 14.72
N ILE A 123 -34.96 9.13 15.82
CA ILE A 123 -35.04 10.17 16.85
C ILE A 123 -34.67 11.56 16.29
N ASP A 124 -33.90 11.61 15.22
CA ASP A 124 -33.57 12.85 14.52
C ASP A 124 -34.83 13.44 13.87
N GLY A 125 -35.58 12.63 13.12
CA GLY A 125 -36.85 13.03 12.50
C GLY A 125 -37.91 13.46 13.51
N ASP A 126 -38.12 12.69 14.58
CA ASP A 126 -39.13 13.01 15.60
C ASP A 126 -38.82 14.34 16.33
N VAL A 127 -37.57 14.56 16.75
CA VAL A 127 -37.18 15.79 17.46
C VAL A 127 -37.22 17.01 16.52
N VAL A 128 -36.87 16.85 15.23
CA VAL A 128 -37.05 17.89 14.21
C VAL A 128 -38.53 18.24 14.05
N LEU A 129 -39.40 17.22 13.94
CA LEU A 129 -40.84 17.41 13.73
C LEU A 129 -41.51 18.06 14.95
N TRP A 130 -41.17 17.62 16.16
CA TRP A 130 -41.65 18.21 17.41
C TRP A 130 -41.26 19.69 17.52
N LEU A 131 -39.98 20.04 17.30
CA LEU A 131 -39.53 21.45 17.33
C LEU A 131 -40.17 22.31 16.24
N LYS A 132 -40.47 21.75 15.06
CA LYS A 132 -41.19 22.45 13.98
C LYS A 132 -42.64 22.75 14.36
N ASN A 133 -43.32 21.78 14.96
CA ASN A 133 -44.70 21.96 15.44
C ASN A 133 -44.76 22.94 16.63
N TYR A 134 -43.73 22.98 17.46
CA TYR A 134 -43.65 23.85 18.64
C TYR A 134 -43.28 25.32 18.30
N GLY A 135 -42.42 25.55 17.31
CA GLY A 135 -42.06 26.89 16.83
C GLY A 135 -40.56 27.16 16.84
N TYR A 136 -39.93 26.97 15.69
CA TYR A 136 -38.46 26.94 15.47
C TYR A 136 -37.68 28.26 15.71
N SER A 137 -38.32 29.29 16.28
CA SER A 137 -37.79 30.67 16.36
C SER A 137 -37.72 31.25 17.78
N LEU A 138 -37.92 30.40 18.79
CA LEU A 138 -37.92 30.81 20.20
C LEU A 138 -36.49 31.02 20.73
N ASN A 139 -36.35 32.00 21.62
CA ASN A 139 -35.27 31.95 22.61
C ASN A 139 -35.64 30.88 23.64
N TYR A 140 -35.00 29.70 23.59
CA TYR A 140 -35.42 28.56 24.41
C TYR A 140 -35.34 28.82 25.92
N ASP A 141 -34.48 29.76 26.35
CA ASP A 141 -34.38 30.20 27.75
C ASP A 141 -35.61 30.97 28.27
N GLU A 142 -36.48 31.46 27.37
CA GLU A 142 -37.72 32.18 27.69
C GLU A 142 -38.97 31.27 27.70
N VAL A 143 -38.82 29.97 27.40
CA VAL A 143 -39.94 29.02 27.32
C VAL A 143 -40.27 28.45 28.70
N THR A 144 -41.43 28.81 29.24
CA THR A 144 -41.93 28.39 30.56
C THR A 144 -43.08 27.37 30.49
N ASP A 145 -43.05 26.49 29.49
CA ASP A 145 -44.08 25.48 29.24
C ASP A 145 -43.68 24.12 29.82
N ASP A 146 -44.58 23.48 30.56
CA ASP A 146 -44.32 22.22 31.25
C ASP A 146 -44.22 21.02 30.29
N GLU A 147 -44.99 21.00 29.18
CA GLU A 147 -44.91 19.94 28.18
C GLU A 147 -43.57 19.99 27.43
N PHE A 148 -43.16 21.18 27.00
CA PHE A 148 -41.85 21.43 26.41
C PHE A 148 -40.71 21.03 27.36
N ASP A 149 -40.83 21.37 28.65
CA ASP A 149 -39.81 21.03 29.64
C ASP A 149 -39.72 19.52 29.92
N GLU A 150 -40.85 18.81 29.93
CA GLU A 150 -40.87 17.34 29.99
C GLU A 150 -40.20 16.72 28.76
N LYS A 151 -40.57 17.17 27.56
CA LYS A 151 -39.96 16.71 26.30
C LYS A 151 -38.45 16.96 26.26
N CYS A 152 -38.00 18.11 26.78
CA CYS A 152 -36.58 18.38 26.98
C CYS A 152 -35.93 17.37 27.94
N ARG A 153 -36.53 17.11 29.10
CA ARG A 153 -36.03 16.09 30.04
C ARG A 153 -35.94 14.70 29.40
N GLN A 154 -36.94 14.30 28.61
CA GLN A 154 -36.94 13.03 27.86
C GLN A 154 -35.74 12.94 26.90
N ILE A 155 -35.54 13.94 26.04
CA ILE A 155 -34.43 13.96 25.06
C ILE A 155 -33.06 14.01 25.75
N ALA A 156 -32.92 14.79 26.82
CA ALA A 156 -31.69 14.85 27.62
C ALA A 156 -31.37 13.50 28.30
N PHE A 157 -32.40 12.78 28.76
CA PHE A 157 -32.21 11.43 29.31
C PHE A 157 -31.76 10.44 28.22
N ILE A 158 -32.39 10.44 27.05
CA ILE A 158 -32.00 9.61 25.88
C ILE A 158 -30.54 9.86 25.50
N PHE A 159 -30.10 11.13 25.51
CA PHE A 159 -28.70 11.54 25.28
C PHE A 159 -27.74 10.94 26.33
N HIS A 160 -27.92 11.26 27.62
CA HIS A 160 -26.96 10.90 28.67
C HIS A 160 -26.96 9.41 29.01
N ALA A 161 -28.09 8.71 28.79
CA ALA A 161 -28.17 7.25 28.87
C ALA A 161 -27.67 6.55 27.59
N ASN A 162 -27.37 7.28 26.51
CA ASN A 162 -26.88 6.77 25.22
C ASN A 162 -27.80 5.66 24.65
N LEU A 163 -29.12 5.88 24.70
CA LEU A 163 -30.11 4.88 24.30
C LEU A 163 -30.18 4.69 22.78
N VAL A 164 -29.85 5.71 21.99
CA VAL A 164 -29.85 5.67 20.52
C VAL A 164 -28.44 5.83 19.98
N LYS A 165 -27.92 4.79 19.32
CA LYS A 165 -26.57 4.80 18.70
C LYS A 165 -26.51 5.58 17.38
N ASN A 166 -27.65 5.79 16.71
CA ASN A 166 -27.70 6.26 15.32
C ASN A 166 -28.15 7.72 15.12
N SER A 167 -28.39 8.50 16.19
CA SER A 167 -28.78 9.92 16.08
C SER A 167 -27.63 10.84 15.63
N SER A 168 -27.96 11.89 14.89
CA SER A 168 -27.11 13.00 14.45
C SER A 168 -27.33 14.24 15.33
N LEU A 169 -28.55 14.45 15.85
CA LEU A 169 -28.86 15.50 16.83
C LEU A 169 -28.14 15.28 18.17
N LEU A 170 -27.98 14.01 18.58
CA LEU A 170 -27.35 13.62 19.83
C LEU A 170 -25.82 13.43 19.68
N GLN A 171 -25.21 14.04 18.66
CA GLN A 171 -23.76 14.11 18.50
C GLN A 171 -23.21 15.42 19.07
N ASN A 172 -22.36 15.32 20.09
CA ASN A 172 -21.70 16.43 20.75
C ASN A 172 -20.17 16.26 20.62
N PRO A 173 -19.39 17.26 20.16
CA PRO A 173 -17.94 17.18 20.17
C PRO A 173 -17.43 16.86 21.57
N LYS A 174 -16.61 15.82 21.70
CA LYS A 174 -15.97 15.49 22.98
C LYS A 174 -14.82 16.47 23.22
N GLU A 175 -14.52 16.74 24.48
CA GLU A 175 -13.23 17.35 24.84
C GLU A 175 -12.10 16.50 24.24
N ASN A 176 -11.01 17.12 23.75
CA ASN A 176 -9.83 16.40 23.24
C ASN A 176 -9.07 15.70 24.38
N ARG A 177 -9.66 14.62 24.86
CA ARG A 177 -8.97 13.53 25.52
C ARG A 177 -8.64 12.55 24.41
N HIS A 178 -7.54 12.79 23.68
CA HIS A 178 -6.99 11.81 22.72
C HIS A 178 -6.75 10.43 23.39
N PHE A 179 -6.66 10.42 24.72
CA PHE A 179 -6.69 9.28 25.64
C PHE A 179 -7.98 8.42 25.62
N ASN A 180 -9.11 8.89 25.07
CA ASN A 180 -10.40 8.18 25.04
C ASN A 180 -10.42 7.03 23.99
N LEU A 181 -9.49 6.09 24.10
CA LEU A 181 -9.39 4.86 23.29
C LEU A 181 -10.48 3.83 23.68
N VAL A 182 -11.75 4.17 23.44
CA VAL A 182 -12.92 3.30 23.71
C VAL A 182 -13.64 3.00 22.40
N PRO A 183 -13.45 1.79 21.87
CA PRO A 183 -14.55 0.82 21.89
C PRO A 183 -14.29 -0.29 22.90
N ASN A 184 -15.22 -0.48 23.83
CA ASN A 184 -15.31 -1.70 24.63
C ASN A 184 -16.17 -2.77 23.92
N GLU A 185 -16.89 -2.40 22.85
CA GLU A 185 -17.70 -3.31 22.04
C GLU A 185 -16.82 -4.01 20.99
N LYS A 186 -16.95 -5.33 20.89
CA LYS A 186 -16.20 -6.16 19.93
C LYS A 186 -16.82 -6.08 18.54
N SER A 187 -16.04 -5.65 17.56
CA SER A 187 -16.47 -5.59 16.15
C SER A 187 -16.30 -6.93 15.46
N GLU A 188 -17.38 -7.47 14.91
CA GLU A 188 -17.29 -8.60 13.98
C GLU A 188 -16.63 -8.15 12.66
N ARG A 189 -15.85 -9.06 12.07
CA ARG A 189 -15.21 -8.90 10.77
C ARG A 189 -15.49 -10.14 9.94
N ASN A 190 -16.09 -9.94 8.77
CA ASN A 190 -16.59 -11.03 7.92
C ASN A 190 -15.71 -11.34 6.70
N ASP A 191 -14.87 -10.40 6.24
CA ASP A 191 -13.97 -10.61 5.11
C ASP A 191 -12.73 -9.67 5.12
N PHE A 192 -12.02 -9.58 4.00
CA PHE A 192 -10.78 -8.81 3.81
C PHE A 192 -10.99 -7.39 3.23
N ARG A 193 -12.23 -6.91 3.07
CA ARG A 193 -12.53 -5.50 2.78
C ARG A 193 -12.09 -4.59 3.93
N TYR A 194 -12.17 -3.28 3.70
CA TYR A 194 -11.96 -2.31 4.76
C TYR A 194 -13.13 -2.33 5.76
N VAL A 195 -12.82 -2.18 7.05
CA VAL A 195 -13.80 -2.22 8.15
C VAL A 195 -13.95 -0.81 8.72
N GLY A 196 -15.15 -0.20 8.65
CA GLY A 196 -15.37 1.19 9.02
C GLY A 196 -16.81 1.52 9.42
N GLU A 197 -16.99 2.75 9.92
CA GLU A 197 -18.29 3.35 10.25
C GLU A 197 -18.98 3.91 8.99
N ASN A 198 -20.24 4.34 9.11
CA ASN A 198 -20.96 5.04 8.05
C ASN A 198 -20.31 6.41 7.75
N LEU A 199 -19.46 6.45 6.72
CA LEU A 199 -18.68 7.63 6.35
C LEU A 199 -19.56 8.81 5.92
N GLU A 200 -20.72 8.58 5.28
CA GLU A 200 -21.62 9.68 4.89
C GLU A 200 -22.03 10.53 6.09
N LYS A 201 -22.35 9.88 7.20
CA LYS A 201 -22.79 10.56 8.42
C LYS A 201 -21.64 11.33 9.08
N VAL A 202 -20.45 10.70 9.18
CA VAL A 202 -19.24 11.35 9.71
C VAL A 202 -18.88 12.58 8.86
N ALA A 203 -18.96 12.45 7.53
CA ALA A 203 -18.69 13.54 6.60
C ALA A 203 -19.73 14.65 6.71
N SER A 204 -21.03 14.34 6.74
CA SER A 204 -22.11 15.34 6.88
C SER A 204 -21.97 16.14 8.19
N TYR A 205 -21.76 15.45 9.32
CA TYR A 205 -21.47 16.08 10.60
C TYR A 205 -20.23 16.99 10.49
N GLY A 206 -19.11 16.47 9.99
CA GLY A 206 -17.86 17.23 9.85
C GLY A 206 -17.98 18.45 8.93
N GLY A 207 -18.73 18.32 7.84
CA GLY A 207 -18.96 19.40 6.88
C GLY A 207 -19.75 20.56 7.46
N ASN A 208 -20.73 20.26 8.32
CA ASN A 208 -21.55 21.24 9.04
C ASN A 208 -20.86 21.80 10.32
N TYR A 209 -19.98 21.01 10.94
CA TYR A 209 -19.18 21.36 12.11
C TYR A 209 -17.97 22.27 11.78
N CYS A 210 -17.56 22.33 10.51
CA CYS A 210 -16.48 23.18 10.03
C CYS A 210 -16.75 24.69 10.25
N LEU A 211 -15.68 25.47 10.49
CA LEU A 211 -15.76 26.93 10.67
C LEU A 211 -15.45 27.74 9.39
N TYR A 212 -15.25 27.07 8.25
CA TYR A 212 -14.91 27.66 6.95
C TYR A 212 -13.80 28.72 7.02
N CYS A 213 -12.65 28.34 7.60
CA CYS A 213 -11.58 29.25 8.02
C CYS A 213 -11.00 30.17 6.92
N HIS A 214 -11.18 29.84 5.63
CA HIS A 214 -10.75 30.66 4.49
C HIS A 214 -11.41 32.04 4.44
N GLU A 215 -12.66 32.16 4.89
CA GLU A 215 -13.36 33.45 5.09
C GLU A 215 -12.57 34.44 5.96
N ARG A 216 -11.67 33.92 6.81
CA ARG A 216 -10.88 34.67 7.79
C ARG A 216 -9.38 34.58 7.53
N GLY A 217 -8.96 33.99 6.40
CA GLY A 217 -7.56 33.75 6.03
C GLY A 217 -6.79 32.85 7.01
N LYS A 218 -7.46 31.88 7.65
CA LYS A 218 -6.91 31.10 8.78
C LYS A 218 -6.98 29.58 8.58
N ASP A 219 -6.77 29.10 7.35
CA ASP A 219 -6.84 27.68 6.99
C ASP A 219 -5.67 26.87 7.54
N SER A 220 -5.73 26.54 8.82
CA SER A 220 -4.72 25.74 9.49
C SER A 220 -4.68 24.28 9.02
N CYS A 221 -5.80 23.75 8.52
CA CYS A 221 -5.86 22.45 7.86
C CYS A 221 -5.07 22.42 6.53
N LYS A 222 -4.91 23.57 5.84
CA LYS A 222 -4.07 23.72 4.65
C LYS A 222 -2.63 24.09 5.02
N ASN A 223 -2.46 25.18 5.75
CA ASN A 223 -1.17 25.85 5.96
C ASN A 223 -0.44 25.45 7.25
N GLY A 224 -1.12 24.77 8.18
CA GLY A 224 -0.63 24.47 9.52
C GLY A 224 -0.98 25.52 10.58
N LEU A 225 -0.66 25.21 11.84
CA LEU A 225 -0.68 26.14 12.96
C LEU A 225 0.76 26.57 13.30
N PHE A 226 0.92 27.84 13.68
CA PHE A 226 2.23 28.42 13.99
C PHE A 226 2.25 29.06 15.38
N CYS A 227 3.39 28.95 16.05
CA CYS A 227 3.69 29.67 17.29
C CYS A 227 3.98 31.15 17.03
N LYS A 228 3.99 31.97 18.08
CA LYS A 228 4.27 33.43 17.99
C LYS A 228 5.66 33.76 17.42
N ASP A 229 6.59 32.80 17.45
CA ASP A 229 7.95 32.90 16.87
C ASP A 229 8.03 32.42 15.41
N GLY A 230 6.89 32.06 14.79
CA GLY A 230 6.82 31.60 13.40
C GLY A 230 7.25 30.15 13.16
N LYS A 231 7.51 29.36 14.22
CA LYS A 231 7.71 27.90 14.10
C LYS A 231 6.37 27.17 13.99
N ILE A 232 6.37 25.99 13.37
CA ILE A 232 5.20 25.10 13.35
C ILE A 232 4.85 24.72 14.79
N ALA A 233 3.58 24.88 15.15
CA ALA A 233 3.06 24.53 16.47
C ALA A 233 2.99 23.00 16.66
N LYS A 234 3.03 22.58 17.92
CA LYS A 234 2.80 21.18 18.32
C LYS A 234 1.55 21.10 19.19
N ASN A 235 0.81 20.01 19.08
CA ASN A 235 -0.29 19.72 20.00
C ASN A 235 0.25 19.18 21.34
N ASN A 236 -0.66 18.83 22.26
CA ASN A 236 -0.31 18.31 23.59
C ASN A 236 0.48 16.98 23.54
N ASP A 237 0.34 16.18 22.47
CA ASP A 237 1.11 14.93 22.26
C ASP A 237 2.48 15.17 21.58
N GLY A 238 2.85 16.43 21.32
CA GLY A 238 4.11 16.80 20.65
C GLY A 238 4.09 16.70 19.13
N ILE A 239 2.94 16.39 18.52
CA ILE A 239 2.76 16.20 17.08
C ILE A 239 2.76 17.55 16.36
N GLU A 240 3.52 17.67 15.29
CA GLU A 240 3.63 18.91 14.49
C GLU A 240 2.39 19.15 13.62
N LEU A 241 1.90 20.39 13.67
CA LEU A 241 0.64 20.80 13.06
C LEU A 241 0.90 21.51 11.72
N SER A 242 1.47 20.75 10.78
CA SER A 242 2.01 21.27 9.51
C SER A 242 0.98 21.55 8.40
N GLY A 243 -0.30 21.25 8.61
CA GLY A 243 -1.32 21.29 7.57
C GLY A 243 -1.22 20.12 6.58
N CYS A 244 -1.94 20.22 5.47
CA CYS A 244 -1.96 19.21 4.42
C CYS A 244 -0.63 19.22 3.63
N PRO A 245 0.10 18.07 3.51
CA PRO A 245 1.34 17.99 2.73
C PRO A 245 1.22 18.31 1.23
N LEU A 246 0.00 18.37 0.69
CA LEU A 246 -0.31 18.73 -0.69
C LEU A 246 -0.79 20.19 -0.86
N GLU A 247 -0.99 20.94 0.24
CA GLU A 247 -1.53 22.31 0.28
C GLU A 247 -2.99 22.43 -0.23
N GLN A 248 -3.81 21.37 -0.17
CA GLN A 248 -5.20 21.37 -0.66
C GLN A 248 -6.08 22.46 -0.03
N ASP A 249 -6.94 23.07 -0.85
CA ASP A 249 -7.96 24.06 -0.48
C ASP A 249 -9.19 23.42 0.18
N ILE A 250 -8.93 22.80 1.33
CA ILE A 250 -9.88 22.04 2.13
C ILE A 250 -11.09 22.88 2.55
N SER A 251 -10.89 24.11 3.03
CA SER A 251 -12.00 24.89 3.59
C SER A 251 -13.06 25.36 2.59
N PRO A 252 -12.74 25.86 1.38
CA PRO A 252 -13.76 26.15 0.37
C PRO A 252 -14.40 24.87 -0.18
N ALA A 253 -13.64 23.78 -0.34
CA ALA A 253 -14.23 22.50 -0.76
C ALA A 253 -15.27 21.99 0.25
N ILE A 254 -14.98 22.04 1.55
CA ILE A 254 -15.93 21.66 2.60
C ILE A 254 -17.16 22.59 2.64
N ALA A 255 -17.03 23.87 2.26
CA ALA A 255 -18.18 24.77 2.10
C ALA A 255 -19.09 24.33 0.93
N ALA A 256 -18.51 23.95 -0.22
CA ALA A 256 -19.27 23.39 -1.34
C ALA A 256 -19.94 22.05 -0.98
N PHE A 257 -19.24 21.15 -0.30
CA PHE A 257 -19.79 19.89 0.22
C PHE A 257 -21.00 20.12 1.15
N ARG A 258 -20.90 21.07 2.11
CA ARG A 258 -21.99 21.44 3.03
C ARG A 258 -23.26 21.88 2.28
N ASP A 259 -23.12 22.43 1.08
CA ASP A 259 -24.25 22.92 0.27
C ASP A 259 -24.71 21.89 -0.79
N GLY A 260 -24.21 20.65 -0.73
CA GLY A 260 -24.56 19.56 -1.65
C GLY A 260 -23.87 19.65 -3.02
N LYS A 261 -22.86 20.52 -3.16
CA LYS A 261 -22.14 20.82 -4.40
C LYS A 261 -20.91 19.93 -4.54
N PHE A 262 -21.16 18.64 -4.80
CA PHE A 262 -20.17 17.57 -4.77
C PHE A 262 -19.11 17.68 -5.87
N ILE A 263 -19.48 18.10 -7.08
CA ILE A 263 -18.54 18.26 -8.21
C ILE A 263 -17.68 19.49 -7.97
N ALA A 264 -18.26 20.59 -7.47
CA ALA A 264 -17.52 21.78 -7.04
C ALA A 264 -16.49 21.43 -5.96
N SER A 265 -16.91 20.73 -4.90
CA SER A 265 -16.02 20.26 -3.82
C SER A 265 -14.87 19.39 -4.36
N LEU A 266 -15.17 18.43 -5.23
CA LEU A 266 -14.17 17.55 -5.83
C LEU A 266 -13.16 18.34 -6.67
N ALA A 267 -13.63 19.23 -7.55
CA ALA A 267 -12.78 20.04 -8.42
C ALA A 267 -11.82 20.94 -7.61
N ILE A 268 -12.30 21.55 -6.52
CA ILE A 268 -11.48 22.39 -5.61
C ILE A 268 -10.39 21.54 -4.92
N MET A 269 -10.74 20.37 -4.37
CA MET A 269 -9.74 19.46 -3.77
C MET A 269 -8.70 18.98 -4.80
N MET A 270 -9.12 18.79 -6.05
CA MET A 270 -8.28 18.31 -7.15
C MET A 270 -7.32 19.36 -7.74
N VAL A 271 -7.47 20.66 -7.45
CA VAL A 271 -6.50 21.70 -7.89
C VAL A 271 -5.09 21.34 -7.42
N GLU A 272 -4.98 20.86 -6.19
CA GLU A 272 -3.72 20.50 -5.56
C GLU A 272 -3.49 18.99 -5.47
N ASN A 273 -4.56 18.18 -5.53
CA ASN A 273 -4.52 16.72 -5.42
C ASN A 273 -5.37 16.03 -6.52
N PRO A 274 -4.94 16.03 -7.79
CA PRO A 274 -5.62 15.30 -8.87
C PRO A 274 -5.52 13.77 -8.76
N LEU A 275 -4.87 13.25 -7.72
CA LEU A 275 -4.83 11.82 -7.36
C LEU A 275 -5.52 11.57 -6.01
N ILE A 276 -6.64 12.27 -5.77
CA ILE A 276 -7.49 12.15 -4.59
C ILE A 276 -7.95 10.70 -4.33
N CYS A 277 -8.00 9.88 -5.39
CA CYS A 277 -8.21 8.44 -5.34
C CYS A 277 -7.15 7.65 -4.54
N LEU A 278 -6.06 8.28 -4.11
CA LEU A 278 -4.99 7.68 -3.29
C LEU A 278 -4.88 8.28 -1.88
N THR A 279 -5.82 9.14 -1.48
CA THR A 279 -5.84 9.80 -0.16
C THR A 279 -7.14 9.51 0.60
N GLY A 280 -7.64 10.47 1.39
CA GLY A 280 -8.85 10.33 2.18
C GLY A 280 -8.75 9.44 3.43
N ASN A 281 -9.93 8.96 3.84
CA ASN A 281 -10.23 8.20 5.05
C ASN A 281 -9.12 7.21 5.46
N ARG A 282 -8.55 7.41 6.65
CA ARG A 282 -7.53 6.57 7.31
C ARG A 282 -6.19 6.41 6.55
N ILE A 283 -6.00 7.17 5.47
CA ILE A 283 -4.73 7.33 4.74
C ILE A 283 -4.09 8.68 5.05
N CYS A 284 -4.86 9.77 4.99
CA CYS A 284 -4.42 11.11 5.37
C CYS A 284 -4.89 11.45 6.81
N ASN A 285 -4.16 12.33 7.51
CA ASN A 285 -4.51 12.77 8.87
C ASN A 285 -3.87 14.11 9.29
N ASP A 286 -2.79 14.56 8.64
CA ASP A 286 -2.05 15.79 9.00
C ASP A 286 -2.93 17.05 8.92
N CYS A 287 -3.87 17.10 7.98
CA CYS A 287 -4.87 18.17 7.85
C CYS A 287 -5.88 18.19 9.01
N MET A 288 -6.38 17.03 9.43
CA MET A 288 -7.29 16.86 10.56
C MET A 288 -6.63 17.27 11.88
N LYS A 289 -5.40 16.81 12.14
CA LYS A 289 -4.61 17.20 13.32
C LYS A 289 -4.36 18.71 13.37
N SER A 290 -4.16 19.33 12.22
CA SER A 290 -3.93 20.77 12.08
C SER A 290 -5.23 21.60 12.05
N CYS A 291 -6.39 20.99 12.29
CA CYS A 291 -7.66 21.72 12.47
C CYS A 291 -7.54 22.70 13.65
N ILE A 292 -8.23 23.84 13.57
CA ILE A 292 -8.20 24.85 14.64
C ILE A 292 -8.84 24.35 15.97
N TYR A 293 -9.65 23.29 15.88
CA TYR A 293 -10.16 22.54 17.02
C TYR A 293 -9.04 21.70 17.68
N GLN A 294 -8.26 22.33 18.56
CA GLN A 294 -7.21 21.67 19.35
C GLN A 294 -7.70 21.18 20.74
N LYS A 295 -8.82 21.69 21.24
CA LYS A 295 -9.38 21.36 22.57
C LYS A 295 -10.60 20.41 22.54
N GLN A 296 -11.06 20.05 21.36
CA GLN A 296 -12.25 19.24 21.08
C GLN A 296 -12.03 18.48 19.78
N ASP A 297 -12.82 17.44 19.52
CA ASP A 297 -12.67 16.59 18.32
C ASP A 297 -12.48 17.43 17.03
N PRO A 298 -11.47 17.14 16.19
CA PRO A 298 -11.25 17.87 14.94
C PRO A 298 -12.29 17.51 13.86
N VAL A 299 -12.36 18.30 12.79
CA VAL A 299 -13.14 17.93 11.60
C VAL A 299 -12.45 16.77 10.88
N ASP A 300 -13.17 15.66 10.67
CA ASP A 300 -12.70 14.51 9.87
C ASP A 300 -12.70 14.84 8.36
N ILE A 301 -11.73 15.67 7.97
CA ILE A 301 -11.40 16.03 6.60
C ILE A 301 -11.12 14.76 5.75
N PRO A 302 -10.39 13.73 6.23
CA PRO A 302 -10.21 12.46 5.51
C PRO A 302 -11.53 11.78 5.10
N ALA A 303 -12.51 11.69 6.00
CA ALA A 303 -13.82 11.12 5.70
C ALA A 303 -14.60 11.97 4.67
N ILE A 304 -14.59 13.30 4.80
CA ILE A 304 -15.24 14.19 3.83
C ILE A 304 -14.61 14.05 2.44
N GLU A 305 -13.27 14.01 2.35
CA GLU A 305 -12.55 13.80 1.09
C GLU A 305 -12.97 12.49 0.40
N THR A 306 -13.09 11.39 1.14
CA THR A 306 -13.57 10.11 0.59
C THR A 306 -15.05 10.15 0.19
N VAL A 307 -15.94 10.77 0.98
CA VAL A 307 -17.37 10.83 0.63
C VAL A 307 -17.63 11.73 -0.58
N VAL A 308 -16.92 12.85 -0.71
CA VAL A 308 -16.95 13.70 -1.93
C VAL A 308 -16.58 12.88 -3.17
N PHE A 309 -15.50 12.11 -3.06
CA PHE A 309 -14.98 11.28 -4.15
C PHE A 309 -15.92 10.11 -4.49
N GLU A 310 -16.41 9.36 -3.50
CA GLU A 310 -17.32 8.24 -3.72
C GLU A 310 -18.71 8.67 -4.22
N ARG A 311 -19.25 9.82 -3.75
CA ARG A 311 -20.53 10.37 -4.25
C ARG A 311 -20.47 10.60 -5.76
N VAL A 312 -19.38 11.19 -6.27
CA VAL A 312 -19.21 11.42 -7.72
C VAL A 312 -18.96 10.11 -8.46
N LEU A 313 -18.17 9.17 -7.93
CA LEU A 313 -17.83 7.92 -8.62
C LEU A 313 -18.99 6.91 -8.74
N ARG A 314 -20.01 6.99 -7.88
CA ARG A 314 -21.16 6.09 -7.91
C ARG A 314 -22.12 6.35 -9.09
N GLU A 315 -22.11 7.56 -9.65
CA GLU A 315 -22.98 7.95 -10.75
C GLU A 315 -22.51 7.42 -12.12
N ASN A 316 -23.45 7.33 -13.07
CA ASN A 316 -23.14 6.99 -14.47
C ASN A 316 -22.09 7.97 -15.04
N PHE A 317 -21.01 7.41 -15.59
CA PHE A 317 -19.83 8.14 -16.06
C PHE A 317 -19.13 8.99 -14.99
N GLY A 318 -19.37 8.74 -13.70
CA GLY A 318 -18.71 9.43 -12.58
C GLY A 318 -17.19 9.27 -12.56
N PHE A 319 -16.69 8.11 -12.98
CA PHE A 319 -15.25 7.91 -13.24
C PHE A 319 -14.74 8.80 -14.38
N GLU A 320 -15.52 9.00 -15.45
CA GLU A 320 -15.14 9.87 -16.56
C GLU A 320 -15.16 11.34 -16.15
N LEU A 321 -16.11 11.78 -15.32
CA LEU A 321 -16.11 13.13 -14.75
C LEU A 321 -14.85 13.36 -13.91
N TYR A 322 -14.51 12.43 -13.03
CA TYR A 322 -13.25 12.47 -12.26
C TYR A 322 -12.01 12.47 -13.18
N PHE A 323 -11.96 11.56 -14.16
CA PHE A 323 -10.85 11.44 -15.12
C PHE A 323 -10.68 12.71 -15.97
N LEU A 324 -11.77 13.35 -16.39
CA LEU A 324 -11.77 14.68 -17.00
C LEU A 324 -11.12 15.70 -16.06
N LEU A 325 -11.56 15.80 -14.80
CA LEU A 325 -10.95 16.71 -13.82
C LEU A 325 -9.47 16.38 -13.51
N THR A 326 -8.98 15.15 -13.72
CA THR A 326 -7.53 14.88 -13.60
C THR A 326 -6.71 15.55 -14.70
N ARG A 327 -7.32 15.94 -15.82
CA ARG A 327 -6.62 16.48 -17.01
C ARG A 327 -7.06 17.88 -17.41
N CYS A 328 -8.31 18.24 -17.16
CA CYS A 328 -8.94 19.49 -17.51
C CYS A 328 -9.66 20.08 -16.28
N ASN A 329 -8.88 20.51 -15.28
CA ASN A 329 -9.41 21.22 -14.13
C ASN A 329 -9.22 22.72 -14.33
N VAL A 330 -10.28 23.37 -14.82
CA VAL A 330 -10.28 24.80 -15.18
C VAL A 330 -9.94 25.73 -14.01
N LEU A 331 -10.10 25.27 -12.76
CA LEU A 331 -9.74 25.97 -11.52
C LEU A 331 -8.22 26.05 -11.30
N ASN A 332 -7.43 25.16 -11.92
CA ASN A 332 -5.97 25.13 -11.78
C ASN A 332 -5.31 26.11 -12.76
N ALA A 333 -5.19 27.38 -12.39
CA ALA A 333 -4.56 28.42 -13.21
C ALA A 333 -3.12 28.11 -13.71
N ILE A 334 -2.40 27.14 -13.12
CA ILE A 334 -1.01 26.84 -13.46
C ILE A 334 -0.91 25.72 -14.51
N SER A 335 -1.70 24.66 -14.34
CA SER A 335 -1.72 23.47 -15.22
C SER A 335 -3.15 22.95 -15.40
N TYR A 336 -4.04 23.80 -15.93
CA TYR A 336 -5.45 23.46 -16.16
C TYR A 336 -5.64 22.39 -17.25
N ILE A 337 -4.74 22.30 -18.24
CA ILE A 337 -4.72 21.29 -19.32
C ILE A 337 -3.34 20.63 -19.45
N PRO A 338 -3.22 19.44 -20.08
CA PRO A 338 -1.93 18.80 -20.33
C PRO A 338 -1.12 19.59 -21.35
N LYS A 339 0.20 19.67 -21.15
CA LYS A 339 1.11 20.37 -22.07
C LYS A 339 1.41 19.52 -23.31
N SER A 340 1.76 20.20 -24.41
CA SER A 340 2.26 19.55 -25.64
C SER A 340 3.49 18.69 -25.34
N LEU A 341 3.63 17.57 -26.06
CA LEU A 341 4.69 16.59 -25.80
C LEU A 341 6.09 17.20 -26.02
N THR A 342 6.95 17.10 -25.00
CA THR A 342 8.27 17.76 -24.96
C THR A 342 9.37 17.01 -25.70
N GLY A 343 9.12 15.75 -26.09
CA GLY A 343 10.14 14.82 -26.60
C GLY A 343 11.07 14.24 -25.52
N SER A 344 11.06 14.78 -24.29
CA SER A 344 11.90 14.30 -23.19
C SER A 344 11.34 13.01 -22.58
N THR A 345 12.20 12.05 -22.25
CA THR A 345 11.81 10.81 -21.56
C THR A 345 12.34 10.77 -20.12
N ILE A 346 11.48 10.34 -19.20
CA ILE A 346 11.70 10.24 -17.76
C ILE A 346 11.65 8.76 -17.34
N PHE A 347 12.64 8.29 -16.57
CA PHE A 347 12.59 6.97 -15.95
C PHE A 347 12.13 7.08 -14.49
N ILE A 348 11.21 6.21 -14.06
CA ILE A 348 10.69 6.19 -12.68
C ILE A 348 10.72 4.75 -12.17
N SER A 349 11.42 4.50 -11.06
CA SER A 349 11.46 3.19 -10.42
C SER A 349 10.72 3.17 -9.08
N GLY A 350 9.76 2.25 -8.97
CA GLY A 350 8.80 2.08 -7.88
C GLY A 350 7.40 2.50 -8.33
N MET A 351 6.44 1.57 -8.37
CA MET A 351 5.02 1.83 -8.65
C MET A 351 4.21 2.15 -7.37
N GLY A 352 4.88 2.61 -6.31
CA GLY A 352 4.24 3.13 -5.10
C GLY A 352 3.70 4.56 -5.27
N PRO A 353 3.14 5.17 -4.20
CA PRO A 353 2.44 6.45 -4.29
C PRO A 353 3.27 7.59 -4.92
N ALA A 354 4.54 7.72 -4.54
CA ALA A 354 5.44 8.73 -5.09
C ALA A 354 5.75 8.52 -6.59
N GLY A 355 5.83 7.26 -7.04
CA GLY A 355 6.09 6.93 -8.43
C GLY A 355 4.87 7.15 -9.31
N ILE A 356 3.68 6.76 -8.83
CA ILE A 356 2.39 7.05 -9.48
C ILE A 356 2.18 8.56 -9.64
N ALA A 357 2.41 9.33 -8.57
CA ALA A 357 2.30 10.79 -8.64
C ALA A 357 3.34 11.40 -9.59
N SER A 358 4.61 10.99 -9.50
CA SER A 358 5.66 11.47 -10.40
C SER A 358 5.35 11.15 -11.87
N ALA A 359 4.80 9.96 -12.17
CA ALA A 359 4.37 9.58 -13.52
C ALA A 359 3.23 10.47 -14.02
N PHE A 360 2.20 10.69 -13.19
CA PHE A 360 1.07 11.57 -13.51
C PHE A 360 1.54 13.00 -13.82
N PHE A 361 2.29 13.63 -12.91
CA PHE A 361 2.68 15.03 -13.09
C PHE A 361 3.67 15.22 -14.25
N ASN A 362 4.61 14.29 -14.49
CA ASN A 362 5.48 14.37 -15.67
C ASN A 362 4.72 14.17 -16.99
N ALA A 363 3.69 13.31 -17.02
CA ALA A 363 2.87 13.11 -18.20
C ALA A 363 1.96 14.32 -18.49
N MET A 364 1.47 15.01 -17.46
CA MET A 364 0.76 16.30 -17.59
C MET A 364 1.67 17.43 -18.10
N GLU A 365 2.96 17.40 -17.73
CA GLU A 365 3.99 18.30 -18.28
C GLU A 365 4.46 17.92 -19.70
N GLY A 366 3.83 16.93 -20.34
CA GLY A 366 4.14 16.52 -21.71
C GLY A 366 5.40 15.64 -21.85
N ASN A 367 6.01 15.20 -20.75
CA ASN A 367 7.17 14.31 -20.80
C ASN A 367 6.73 12.85 -20.97
N TYR A 368 7.45 12.09 -21.81
CA TYR A 368 7.28 10.65 -21.92
C TYR A 368 7.77 9.97 -20.63
N VAL A 369 7.08 8.92 -20.17
CA VAL A 369 7.38 8.26 -18.88
C VAL A 369 7.55 6.76 -19.06
N ILE A 370 8.67 6.24 -18.54
CA ILE A 370 8.89 4.81 -18.33
C ILE A 370 8.77 4.56 -16.81
N LEU A 371 7.63 3.98 -16.40
CA LEU A 371 7.33 3.64 -15.01
C LEU A 371 7.60 2.14 -14.78
N SER A 372 8.42 1.82 -13.79
CA SER A 372 9.02 0.50 -13.62
C SER A 372 8.96 0.03 -12.17
N ASP A 373 8.61 -1.24 -11.93
CA ASP A 373 8.72 -1.87 -10.60
C ASP A 373 9.55 -3.16 -10.62
N GLY A 374 10.13 -3.50 -9.47
CA GLY A 374 10.90 -4.73 -9.28
C GLY A 374 10.04 -5.98 -9.04
N GLY A 375 8.78 -5.82 -8.67
CA GLY A 375 7.80 -6.91 -8.57
C GLY A 375 7.02 -7.14 -9.87
N LEU A 376 6.08 -8.10 -9.83
CA LEU A 376 5.19 -8.39 -10.96
C LEU A 376 4.04 -7.37 -11.02
N PHE A 377 3.88 -6.71 -12.15
CA PHE A 377 2.68 -5.94 -12.48
C PHE A 377 1.73 -6.81 -13.32
N LEU A 378 0.44 -6.69 -13.06
CA LEU A 378 -0.66 -7.22 -13.86
C LEU A 378 -1.69 -6.11 -13.97
N ALA A 379 -2.19 -5.86 -15.17
CA ALA A 379 -3.25 -4.88 -15.37
C ALA A 379 -4.56 -5.33 -14.68
N PRO A 380 -5.34 -4.40 -14.10
CA PRO A 380 -6.72 -4.69 -13.73
C PRO A 380 -7.53 -5.02 -14.99
N ASP A 381 -8.51 -5.91 -14.83
CA ASP A 381 -9.42 -6.32 -15.89
C ASP A 381 -10.46 -5.20 -16.14
N ILE A 382 -10.04 -4.21 -16.92
CA ILE A 382 -10.79 -3.00 -17.30
C ILE A 382 -10.34 -2.60 -18.71
N ASP A 383 -11.28 -2.47 -19.66
CA ASP A 383 -10.97 -1.90 -20.98
C ASP A 383 -10.72 -0.39 -20.85
N ILE A 384 -9.45 0.00 -20.89
CA ILE A 384 -9.01 1.40 -20.81
C ILE A 384 -9.36 2.21 -22.06
N THR A 385 -9.76 1.59 -23.16
CA THR A 385 -10.02 2.24 -24.46
C THR A 385 -11.46 2.76 -24.59
N LEU A 386 -12.39 2.19 -23.83
CA LEU A 386 -13.81 2.59 -23.78
C LEU A 386 -14.09 3.48 -22.56
N PRO A 387 -15.12 4.36 -22.61
CA PRO A 387 -15.61 5.07 -21.44
C PRO A 387 -16.19 4.10 -20.38
N ILE A 388 -15.91 4.36 -19.10
CA ILE A 388 -16.41 3.56 -17.98
C ILE A 388 -17.70 4.21 -17.46
N GLU A 389 -18.84 3.60 -17.78
CA GLU A 389 -20.15 4.06 -17.27
C GLU A 389 -20.28 3.80 -15.76
N HIS A 390 -19.89 2.62 -15.28
CA HIS A 390 -19.97 2.28 -13.86
C HIS A 390 -18.63 1.72 -13.35
N PHE A 391 -18.02 2.37 -12.36
CA PHE A 391 -16.83 1.85 -11.71
C PHE A 391 -17.19 1.01 -10.48
N GLN A 392 -16.73 -0.24 -10.43
CA GLN A 392 -17.01 -1.15 -9.31
C GLN A 392 -16.11 -0.82 -8.10
N LEU A 393 -16.63 -0.05 -7.15
CA LEU A 393 -15.91 0.38 -5.94
C LEU A 393 -15.77 -0.72 -4.87
N ASP A 394 -16.60 -1.76 -4.92
CA ASP A 394 -16.78 -2.74 -3.84
C ASP A 394 -16.29 -4.17 -4.19
N LYS A 395 -15.39 -4.31 -5.18
CA LYS A 395 -14.83 -5.64 -5.52
C LYS A 395 -14.12 -6.21 -4.29
N LEU A 396 -14.45 -7.46 -3.95
CA LEU A 396 -13.77 -8.23 -2.90
C LEU A 396 -12.28 -8.41 -3.25
N PRO A 397 -11.34 -8.40 -2.29
CA PRO A 397 -9.89 -8.48 -2.57
C PRO A 397 -9.47 -9.70 -3.40
N GLN A 398 -10.12 -10.87 -3.20
CA GLN A 398 -9.89 -12.06 -4.00
C GLN A 398 -10.25 -11.87 -5.49
N ASN A 399 -11.19 -10.98 -5.81
CA ASN A 399 -11.67 -10.71 -7.17
C ASN A 399 -10.86 -9.61 -7.90
N ARG A 400 -9.94 -8.90 -7.22
CA ARG A 400 -9.06 -7.90 -7.86
C ARG A 400 -7.80 -8.53 -8.46
N ASN A 401 -7.22 -7.94 -9.50
CA ASN A 401 -5.90 -8.33 -10.02
C ASN A 401 -4.77 -7.71 -9.19
N SER A 402 -4.65 -8.12 -7.92
CA SER A 402 -3.57 -7.68 -7.03
C SER A 402 -2.20 -7.91 -7.67
N SER A 403 -1.41 -6.84 -7.75
CA SER A 403 -0.09 -6.81 -8.37
C SER A 403 0.81 -5.79 -7.65
N CYS A 404 1.98 -5.45 -8.18
CA CYS A 404 2.89 -4.53 -7.48
C CYS A 404 2.58 -3.03 -7.71
N PHE A 405 1.59 -2.71 -8.56
CA PHE A 405 1.12 -1.33 -8.73
C PHE A 405 0.36 -0.85 -7.49
N GLY A 406 0.60 0.39 -7.06
CA GLY A 406 0.15 0.93 -5.78
C GLY A 406 1.14 0.71 -4.63
N GLY A 407 2.06 -0.24 -4.77
CA GLY A 407 3.08 -0.54 -3.77
C GLY A 407 2.47 -0.80 -2.38
N VAL A 408 2.91 -0.04 -1.37
CA VAL A 408 2.44 -0.17 0.02
C VAL A 408 0.91 -0.03 0.17
N MET A 409 0.21 0.66 -0.74
CA MET A 409 -1.25 0.75 -0.72
C MET A 409 -1.93 -0.58 -1.08
N GLU A 410 -1.31 -1.35 -1.99
CA GLU A 410 -1.83 -2.65 -2.42
C GLU A 410 -1.47 -3.76 -1.42
N TYR A 411 -0.24 -3.77 -0.92
CA TYR A 411 0.28 -4.88 -0.11
C TYR A 411 0.43 -4.61 1.39
N GLY A 412 0.56 -3.35 1.84
CA GLY A 412 0.97 -3.01 3.21
C GLY A 412 -0.11 -2.37 4.07
N ILE A 413 -0.98 -1.56 3.46
CA ILE A 413 -2.22 -1.05 4.06
C ILE A 413 -3.30 -2.10 3.81
N THR A 414 -4.14 -2.41 4.81
CA THR A 414 -4.97 -3.62 4.77
C THR A 414 -6.47 -3.30 4.90
N SER A 415 -7.14 -3.75 5.95
CA SER A 415 -8.57 -3.54 6.26
C SER A 415 -8.92 -2.09 6.68
N ARG A 416 -8.08 -1.12 6.30
CA ARG A 416 -8.23 0.30 6.66
C ARG A 416 -8.81 1.19 5.56
N TRP A 417 -8.63 0.84 4.29
CA TRP A 417 -8.93 1.69 3.14
C TRP A 417 -9.33 0.90 1.89
N ASN A 418 -10.08 1.51 0.98
CA ASN A 418 -10.64 0.83 -0.19
C ASN A 418 -9.62 0.66 -1.33
N LYS A 419 -9.01 -0.54 -1.42
CA LYS A 419 -8.00 -0.86 -2.44
C LYS A 419 -8.49 -0.78 -3.90
N ASN A 420 -9.81 -0.77 -4.15
CA ASN A 420 -10.34 -0.50 -5.50
C ASN A 420 -9.91 0.90 -6.01
N PHE A 421 -9.53 1.80 -5.09
CA PHE A 421 -8.76 3.04 -5.27
C PHE A 421 -7.61 2.97 -6.29
N ILE A 422 -6.88 1.86 -6.24
CA ILE A 422 -5.62 1.66 -6.97
C ILE A 422 -5.88 1.38 -8.45
N ASP A 423 -6.96 0.65 -8.76
CA ASP A 423 -7.38 0.36 -10.13
C ASP A 423 -7.73 1.67 -10.87
N ILE A 424 -8.36 2.63 -10.19
CA ILE A 424 -8.66 3.98 -10.69
C ILE A 424 -7.36 4.72 -11.06
N ALA A 425 -6.37 4.73 -10.16
CA ALA A 425 -5.07 5.36 -10.41
C ALA A 425 -4.31 4.71 -11.57
N TYR A 426 -4.48 3.40 -11.80
CA TYR A 426 -3.95 2.75 -13.00
C TYR A 426 -4.63 3.26 -14.27
N VAL A 427 -5.96 3.30 -14.34
CA VAL A 427 -6.67 3.71 -15.58
C VAL A 427 -6.34 5.16 -15.97
N ILE A 428 -6.19 6.07 -14.99
CA ILE A 428 -5.73 7.45 -15.23
C ILE A 428 -4.39 7.47 -15.97
N LEU A 429 -3.40 6.72 -15.47
CA LEU A 429 -2.07 6.63 -16.08
C LEU A 429 -2.09 5.88 -17.43
N ALA A 430 -2.81 4.75 -17.50
CA ALA A 430 -2.84 3.88 -18.68
C ALA A 430 -3.48 4.53 -19.90
N ARG A 431 -4.40 5.49 -19.68
CA ARG A 431 -4.97 6.32 -20.76
C ARG A 431 -4.05 7.45 -21.24
N PHE A 432 -2.80 7.56 -20.79
CA PHE A 432 -1.78 8.42 -21.42
C PHE A 432 -0.95 7.58 -22.40
N ARG A 433 -1.03 7.90 -23.71
CA ARG A 433 -0.30 7.16 -24.77
C ARG A 433 1.24 7.28 -24.69
N HIS A 434 1.75 8.13 -23.80
CA HIS A 434 3.17 8.38 -23.56
C HIS A 434 3.68 7.88 -22.19
N ILE A 435 2.91 7.02 -21.51
CA ILE A 435 3.36 6.27 -20.32
C ILE A 435 3.50 4.79 -20.69
N ALA A 436 4.64 4.18 -20.34
CA ALA A 436 4.89 2.74 -20.46
C ALA A 436 5.16 2.12 -19.08
N PHE A 437 4.58 0.94 -18.83
CA PHE A 437 4.66 0.21 -17.56
C PHE A 437 5.54 -1.02 -17.73
N PHE A 438 6.49 -1.23 -16.81
CA PHE A 438 7.37 -2.40 -16.82
C PHE A 438 7.49 -3.05 -15.43
N SER A 439 7.58 -4.38 -15.41
CA SER A 439 7.70 -5.19 -14.20
C SER A 439 9.00 -5.99 -14.13
N ASN A 440 9.29 -6.55 -12.95
CA ASN A 440 10.48 -7.37 -12.68
C ASN A 440 11.82 -6.61 -12.88
N ILE A 441 11.80 -5.28 -12.90
CA ILE A 441 12.97 -4.41 -13.13
C ILE A 441 13.30 -3.66 -11.83
N LYS A 442 14.19 -4.27 -11.04
CA LYS A 442 14.62 -3.79 -9.73
C LYS A 442 15.76 -2.77 -9.88
N TYR A 443 15.57 -1.55 -9.37
CA TYR A 443 16.65 -0.55 -9.29
C TYR A 443 17.85 -1.11 -8.51
N SER A 444 19.03 -0.99 -9.11
CA SER A 444 20.30 -1.53 -8.62
C SER A 444 21.45 -0.79 -9.32
N LEU A 445 22.65 -0.81 -8.72
CA LEU A 445 23.85 -0.12 -9.25
C LEU A 445 24.19 -0.47 -10.72
N LEU A 446 23.74 -1.64 -11.20
CA LEU A 446 23.99 -2.09 -12.56
C LEU A 446 22.94 -1.55 -13.55
N LEU A 447 21.68 -1.41 -13.13
CA LEU A 447 20.67 -0.72 -13.92
C LEU A 447 20.93 0.79 -13.91
N GLU A 448 21.26 1.38 -12.76
CA GLU A 448 21.62 2.79 -12.58
C GLU A 448 22.68 3.26 -13.59
N LYS A 449 23.76 2.50 -13.77
CA LYS A 449 24.79 2.79 -14.78
C LYS A 449 24.28 2.75 -16.22
N LEU A 450 23.42 1.78 -16.56
CA LEU A 450 22.83 1.71 -17.90
C LEU A 450 21.83 2.83 -18.15
N LEU A 451 21.04 3.23 -17.15
CA LEU A 451 20.13 4.37 -17.25
C LEU A 451 20.89 5.69 -17.47
N TYR A 452 22.07 5.84 -16.88
CA TYR A 452 22.97 6.98 -17.12
C TYR A 452 23.54 7.00 -18.54
N GLU A 453 23.86 5.84 -19.12
CA GLU A 453 24.27 5.68 -20.53
C GLU A 453 23.12 5.88 -21.54
N MET A 454 21.86 5.93 -21.07
CA MET A 454 20.66 6.08 -21.90
C MET A 454 20.19 7.54 -21.96
N ASP A 455 19.46 7.88 -23.02
CA ASP A 455 19.00 9.25 -23.33
C ASP A 455 17.76 9.66 -22.50
N PHE A 456 17.84 9.48 -21.17
CA PHE A 456 16.87 9.98 -20.21
C PHE A 456 17.20 11.41 -19.79
N ALA A 457 16.16 12.24 -19.69
CA ALA A 457 16.26 13.61 -19.19
C ALA A 457 16.39 13.65 -17.66
N LYS A 458 15.58 12.85 -16.95
CA LYS A 458 15.57 12.74 -15.48
C LYS A 458 15.32 11.28 -15.06
N ILE A 459 15.88 10.86 -13.93
CA ILE A 459 15.69 9.53 -13.31
C ILE A 459 15.11 9.75 -11.90
N PHE A 460 13.97 9.13 -11.59
CA PHE A 460 13.33 9.21 -10.29
C PHE A 460 13.30 7.86 -9.58
N VAL A 461 13.77 7.83 -8.33
CA VAL A 461 13.85 6.63 -7.51
C VAL A 461 12.83 6.75 -6.36
N ALA A 462 11.66 6.14 -6.57
CA ALA A 462 10.49 6.15 -5.69
C ALA A 462 10.30 4.80 -4.96
N ASN A 463 11.41 4.20 -4.52
CA ASN A 463 11.51 2.77 -4.23
C ASN A 463 11.12 2.34 -2.79
N GLY A 464 10.70 3.28 -1.93
CA GLY A 464 10.29 3.02 -0.55
C GLY A 464 11.43 2.62 0.41
N ALA A 465 11.09 2.37 1.68
CA ALA A 465 12.03 1.94 2.72
C ALA A 465 12.22 0.40 2.70
N LYS A 466 13.33 -0.06 2.13
CA LYS A 466 13.46 -1.42 1.59
C LYS A 466 13.89 -2.56 2.53
N ASN A 467 14.44 -2.27 3.71
CA ASN A 467 15.04 -3.30 4.58
C ASN A 467 14.26 -3.41 5.90
N PRO A 468 13.43 -4.45 6.13
CA PRO A 468 12.83 -4.68 7.45
C PRO A 468 13.89 -5.09 8.48
N ARG A 469 13.78 -4.59 9.70
CA ARG A 469 14.68 -4.94 10.80
C ARG A 469 14.40 -6.35 11.33
N ASN A 470 15.24 -7.30 10.94
CA ASN A 470 15.13 -8.70 11.36
C ASN A 470 15.88 -8.98 12.68
N ILE A 471 15.31 -9.84 13.53
CA ILE A 471 15.94 -10.31 14.77
C ILE A 471 16.93 -11.43 14.44
N LYS A 472 18.20 -11.25 14.82
CA LYS A 472 19.29 -12.21 14.56
C LYS A 472 19.41 -13.23 15.70
N ASN A 473 18.45 -14.17 15.81
CA ASN A 473 18.58 -15.36 16.67
C ASN A 473 18.32 -16.65 15.86
N PRO A 474 19.36 -17.47 15.56
CA PRO A 474 19.22 -18.67 14.73
C PRO A 474 18.41 -19.83 15.34
N GLU A 475 18.23 -19.89 16.66
CA GLU A 475 17.60 -21.06 17.30
C GLU A 475 16.07 -21.04 17.21
N ILE A 476 15.52 -19.84 17.05
CA ILE A 476 14.09 -19.51 17.06
C ILE A 476 13.64 -18.79 15.79
N SER A 477 14.53 -18.53 14.82
CA SER A 477 14.21 -17.77 13.60
C SER A 477 13.05 -18.35 12.79
N SER A 478 12.80 -19.66 12.88
CA SER A 478 11.64 -20.34 12.29
C SER A 478 10.27 -19.84 12.79
N PHE A 479 10.22 -19.14 13.93
CA PHE A 479 9.00 -18.54 14.49
C PHE A 479 8.84 -17.05 14.13
N PHE A 480 9.83 -16.43 13.47
CA PHE A 480 9.79 -15.01 13.12
C PHE A 480 9.47 -14.78 11.64
N VAL A 481 8.67 -13.76 11.37
CA VAL A 481 8.42 -13.25 10.02
C VAL A 481 8.41 -11.72 10.05
N SER A 482 8.92 -11.05 9.01
CA SER A 482 8.81 -9.58 8.95
C SER A 482 7.37 -9.16 8.63
N ALA A 483 6.87 -8.08 9.23
CA ALA A 483 5.50 -7.61 8.97
C ALA A 483 5.26 -7.26 7.49
N SER A 484 6.28 -6.73 6.81
CA SER A 484 6.30 -6.51 5.37
C SER A 484 6.11 -7.81 4.57
N GLU A 485 6.86 -8.87 4.90
CA GLU A 485 6.77 -10.16 4.21
C GLU A 485 5.44 -10.87 4.49
N PHE A 486 4.96 -10.83 5.73
CA PHE A 486 3.65 -11.35 6.12
C PHE A 486 2.53 -10.71 5.29
N LEU A 487 2.46 -9.37 5.26
CA LEU A 487 1.42 -8.63 4.55
C LEU A 487 1.54 -8.75 3.02
N MET A 488 2.77 -8.73 2.48
CA MET A 488 3.01 -8.93 1.05
C MET A 488 2.58 -10.32 0.59
N ASN A 489 2.96 -11.38 1.31
CA ASN A 489 2.58 -12.74 0.94
C ASN A 489 1.07 -12.96 1.10
N LEU A 490 0.44 -12.37 2.12
CA LEU A 490 -1.01 -12.46 2.34
C LEU A 490 -1.79 -11.80 1.20
N HIS A 491 -1.47 -10.56 0.84
CA HIS A 491 -2.24 -9.80 -0.16
C HIS A 491 -1.83 -10.09 -1.61
N LEU A 492 -0.54 -10.05 -1.95
CA LEU A 492 -0.07 -10.30 -3.32
C LEU A 492 -0.16 -11.79 -3.69
N GLY A 493 0.01 -12.69 -2.71
CA GLY A 493 -0.22 -14.13 -2.88
C GLY A 493 -1.69 -14.55 -2.76
N LYS A 494 -2.59 -13.64 -2.38
CA LYS A 494 -4.00 -13.91 -2.05
C LYS A 494 -4.17 -15.15 -1.14
N SER A 495 -3.35 -15.28 -0.09
CA SER A 495 -3.30 -16.52 0.71
C SER A 495 -4.57 -16.84 1.50
N PHE A 496 -5.54 -15.92 1.52
CA PHE A 496 -6.89 -16.07 2.07
C PHE A 496 -7.92 -16.66 1.08
N ASP A 497 -7.62 -16.74 -0.23
CA ASP A 497 -8.49 -17.38 -1.22
C ASP A 497 -8.40 -18.91 -1.10
N GLU A 498 -9.53 -19.61 -1.00
CA GLU A 498 -9.61 -21.08 -0.98
C GLU A 498 -8.86 -21.74 -2.15
N LYS A 499 -8.72 -21.03 -3.30
CA LYS A 499 -8.07 -21.47 -4.54
C LYS A 499 -6.57 -21.19 -4.61
N SER A 500 -6.00 -20.41 -3.68
CA SER A 500 -4.58 -20.04 -3.76
C SER A 500 -3.65 -21.21 -3.41
N LYS A 501 -2.58 -21.39 -4.19
CA LYS A 501 -1.45 -22.28 -3.83
C LYS A 501 -0.45 -21.59 -2.86
N HIS A 502 -0.60 -20.30 -2.59
CA HIS A 502 0.27 -19.56 -1.67
C HIS A 502 -0.31 -19.60 -0.26
N GLU A 503 0.49 -20.07 0.70
CA GLU A 503 0.12 -20.19 2.11
C GLU A 503 1.03 -19.32 2.97
N VAL A 504 0.47 -18.62 3.95
CA VAL A 504 1.24 -17.90 4.97
C VAL A 504 1.27 -18.72 6.27
N LYS A 505 2.45 -18.86 6.87
CA LYS A 505 2.67 -19.62 8.11
C LYS A 505 2.54 -18.69 9.32
N ILE A 506 1.34 -18.66 9.90
CA ILE A 506 1.04 -18.08 11.22
C ILE A 506 0.29 -19.13 12.05
N LEU A 507 0.59 -19.19 13.34
CA LEU A 507 -0.04 -20.02 14.36
C LEU A 507 -0.43 -19.16 15.57
N MET A 508 -1.53 -19.52 16.24
CA MET A 508 -2.04 -18.81 17.43
C MET A 508 -1.55 -19.43 18.75
N PRO A 509 -1.36 -18.67 19.83
CA PRO A 509 -1.39 -17.20 19.88
C PRO A 509 -0.21 -16.58 19.13
N ALA A 510 -0.44 -15.41 18.55
CA ALA A 510 0.57 -14.66 17.80
C ALA A 510 0.99 -13.39 18.56
N VAL A 511 2.24 -12.96 18.33
CA VAL A 511 2.78 -11.71 18.86
C VAL A 511 3.25 -10.83 17.71
N VAL A 512 3.03 -9.52 17.80
CA VAL A 512 3.58 -8.51 16.89
C VAL A 512 4.47 -7.55 17.67
N LEU A 513 5.68 -7.32 17.17
CA LEU A 513 6.71 -6.52 17.82
C LEU A 513 6.84 -5.15 17.15
N GLY A 514 6.19 -4.13 17.70
CA GLY A 514 6.23 -2.77 17.16
C GLY A 514 4.99 -1.94 17.48
N GLY A 515 5.10 -0.62 17.28
CA GLY A 515 4.04 0.36 17.53
C GLY A 515 3.82 1.34 16.38
N GLY A 516 4.05 0.92 15.14
CA GLY A 516 3.69 1.67 13.92
C GLY A 516 2.43 1.10 13.26
N LEU A 517 1.85 1.81 12.29
CA LEU A 517 0.62 1.35 11.62
C LEU A 517 0.76 -0.05 11.01
N THR A 518 1.92 -0.38 10.42
CA THR A 518 2.23 -1.73 9.90
C THR A 518 2.16 -2.83 10.97
N ALA A 519 2.39 -2.51 12.25
CA ALA A 519 2.22 -3.47 13.35
C ALA A 519 0.73 -3.73 13.64
N ILE A 520 -0.12 -2.71 13.50
CA ILE A 520 -1.57 -2.84 13.66
C ILE A 520 -2.16 -3.58 12.46
N ASP A 521 -1.82 -3.16 11.23
CA ASP A 521 -2.21 -3.83 9.99
C ASP A 521 -1.85 -5.33 10.06
N ALA A 522 -0.61 -5.67 10.45
CA ALA A 522 -0.20 -7.06 10.61
C ALA A 522 -0.95 -7.80 11.73
N ALA A 523 -1.28 -7.15 12.86
CA ALA A 523 -2.00 -7.78 13.96
C ALA A 523 -3.45 -8.11 13.60
N THR A 524 -4.19 -7.18 12.98
CA THR A 524 -5.58 -7.40 12.56
C THR A 524 -5.66 -8.44 11.44
N GLU A 525 -4.75 -8.39 10.47
CA GLU A 525 -4.72 -9.39 9.40
C GLU A 525 -4.29 -10.78 9.90
N ALA A 526 -3.32 -10.89 10.82
CA ALA A 526 -2.88 -12.19 11.35
C ALA A 526 -3.99 -12.92 12.10
N GLY A 527 -4.74 -12.21 12.94
CA GLY A 527 -5.87 -12.77 13.68
C GLY A 527 -6.97 -13.26 12.74
N PHE A 528 -7.41 -12.42 11.81
CA PHE A 528 -8.49 -12.77 10.89
C PHE A 528 -8.08 -13.83 9.85
N TYR A 529 -6.84 -13.80 9.35
CA TYR A 529 -6.31 -14.82 8.46
C TYR A 529 -6.28 -16.21 9.11
N TYR A 530 -5.95 -16.31 10.40
CA TYR A 530 -5.96 -17.59 11.09
C TYR A 530 -7.36 -18.23 11.13
N LEU A 531 -8.41 -17.43 11.38
CA LEU A 531 -9.80 -17.91 11.36
C LEU A 531 -10.20 -18.45 9.98
N SER A 532 -9.94 -17.67 8.91
CA SER A 532 -10.20 -18.11 7.54
C SER A 532 -9.40 -19.37 7.19
N LYS A 533 -8.16 -19.48 7.67
CA LYS A 533 -7.30 -20.66 7.46
C LYS A 533 -7.85 -21.92 8.12
N ILE A 534 -8.22 -21.87 9.40
CA ILE A 534 -8.74 -23.06 10.12
C ILE A 534 -10.08 -23.52 9.56
N GLU A 535 -10.96 -22.60 9.17
CA GLU A 535 -12.22 -22.91 8.47
C GLU A 535 -11.96 -23.58 7.11
N ASN A 536 -11.09 -23.01 6.29
CA ASN A 536 -10.77 -23.54 4.97
C ASN A 536 -10.05 -24.89 5.03
N VAL A 537 -9.21 -25.12 6.06
CA VAL A 537 -8.61 -26.44 6.34
C VAL A 537 -9.66 -27.44 6.78
N TYR A 538 -10.57 -27.07 7.70
CA TYR A 538 -11.63 -27.97 8.18
C TYR A 538 -12.58 -28.39 7.05
N LYS A 539 -13.05 -27.43 6.23
CA LYS A 539 -13.85 -27.70 5.02
C LYS A 539 -13.17 -28.67 4.05
N LYS A 540 -11.86 -28.55 3.86
CA LYS A 540 -11.08 -29.42 2.96
C LYS A 540 -10.88 -30.81 3.59
N PHE A 541 -10.53 -30.87 4.87
CA PHE A 541 -10.39 -32.10 5.63
C PHE A 541 -11.66 -32.96 5.59
N THR A 542 -12.82 -32.41 6.01
CA THR A 542 -14.09 -33.14 6.03
C THR A 542 -14.45 -33.73 4.66
N LYS A 543 -14.32 -32.93 3.58
CA LYS A 543 -14.56 -33.37 2.19
C LYS A 543 -13.60 -34.46 1.68
N MET A 544 -12.45 -34.64 2.32
CA MET A 544 -11.49 -35.70 2.02
C MET A 544 -11.72 -36.94 2.91
N SER A 545 -12.08 -36.75 4.19
CA SER A 545 -12.48 -37.81 5.10
C SER A 545 -13.74 -38.55 4.61
N GLU A 546 -14.76 -37.81 4.16
CA GLU A 546 -15.99 -38.37 3.55
C GLU A 546 -15.71 -39.27 2.34
N LYS A 547 -14.56 -39.10 1.69
CA LYS A 547 -14.13 -39.85 0.50
C LYS A 547 -13.05 -40.88 0.79
N ASN A 548 -12.71 -41.14 2.06
CA ASN A 548 -11.56 -41.95 2.49
C ASN A 548 -10.26 -41.60 1.74
N SER A 549 -10.10 -40.33 1.35
CA SER A 549 -9.03 -39.85 0.46
C SER A 549 -7.90 -39.14 1.21
N ILE A 550 -7.67 -39.52 2.47
CA ILE A 550 -6.58 -39.01 3.31
C ILE A 550 -5.65 -40.19 3.61
N ASN A 551 -4.51 -40.24 2.92
CA ASN A 551 -3.42 -41.14 3.30
C ASN A 551 -2.54 -40.43 4.34
N SER A 552 -2.50 -40.92 5.58
CA SER A 552 -1.68 -40.34 6.65
C SER A 552 -0.17 -40.53 6.44
N GLU A 553 0.25 -41.44 5.55
CA GLU A 553 1.67 -41.73 5.27
C GLU A 553 2.31 -40.71 4.31
N GLU A 554 1.51 -39.87 3.65
CA GLU A 554 1.98 -38.81 2.74
C GLU A 554 2.34 -37.50 3.46
N PHE A 555 2.01 -37.36 4.75
CA PHE A 555 2.24 -36.14 5.53
C PHE A 555 3.43 -36.27 6.49
N SER A 556 4.26 -35.22 6.60
CA SER A 556 5.27 -35.18 7.67
C SER A 556 4.61 -35.05 9.05
N ARG A 557 5.32 -35.49 10.10
CA ARG A 557 4.86 -35.33 11.51
C ARG A 557 4.50 -33.88 11.86
N LEU A 558 5.20 -32.91 11.27
CA LEU A 558 4.94 -31.48 11.50
C LEU A 558 3.66 -31.01 10.78
N GLU A 559 3.32 -31.60 9.63
CA GLU A 559 2.09 -31.26 8.90
C GLU A 559 0.87 -31.90 9.56
N LEU A 560 0.98 -33.15 10.04
CA LEU A 560 -0.05 -33.79 10.86
C LEU A 560 -0.33 -32.99 12.15
N ALA A 561 0.71 -32.63 12.91
CA ALA A 561 0.56 -31.84 14.13
C ALA A 561 -0.04 -30.43 13.89
N ASN A 562 0.18 -29.84 12.71
CA ASN A 562 -0.47 -28.59 12.34
C ASN A 562 -1.93 -28.80 11.87
N LEU A 563 -2.22 -29.87 11.13
CA LEU A 563 -3.57 -30.24 10.72
C LEU A 563 -4.47 -30.53 11.93
N GLU A 564 -4.01 -31.33 12.88
CA GLU A 564 -4.68 -31.60 14.16
C GLU A 564 -4.96 -30.29 14.92
N ARG A 565 -3.98 -29.38 14.97
CA ARG A 565 -4.14 -28.06 15.58
C ARG A 565 -5.21 -27.22 14.89
N TYR A 566 -5.18 -27.12 13.55
CA TYR A 566 -6.17 -26.35 12.79
C TYR A 566 -7.59 -26.90 12.99
N ILE A 567 -7.77 -28.22 13.00
CA ILE A 567 -9.05 -28.90 13.27
C ILE A 567 -9.49 -28.65 14.73
N GLY A 568 -8.58 -28.77 15.69
CA GLY A 568 -8.85 -28.52 17.10
C GLY A 568 -9.20 -27.06 17.41
N ASP A 569 -8.54 -26.11 16.75
CA ASP A 569 -8.80 -24.67 16.88
C ASP A 569 -10.11 -24.26 16.20
N TYR A 570 -10.47 -24.88 15.07
CA TYR A 570 -11.80 -24.73 14.47
C TYR A 570 -12.89 -25.20 15.44
N ARG A 571 -12.78 -26.41 16.01
CA ARG A 571 -13.76 -26.94 16.99
C ARG A 571 -13.88 -26.11 18.26
N LYS A 572 -12.82 -25.42 18.70
CA LYS A 572 -12.87 -24.45 19.82
C LYS A 572 -13.66 -23.17 19.49
N THR A 573 -13.90 -22.88 18.22
CA THR A 573 -14.41 -21.58 17.74
C THR A 573 -15.65 -21.66 16.84
N GLU A 574 -16.05 -22.84 16.37
CA GLU A 574 -17.20 -23.04 15.46
C GLU A 574 -18.54 -22.57 16.04
N ASN A 575 -18.73 -22.71 17.36
CA ASN A 575 -19.95 -22.29 18.08
C ASN A 575 -19.89 -20.83 18.59
N ILE A 576 -18.86 -20.06 18.22
CA ILE A 576 -18.74 -18.63 18.52
C ILE A 576 -19.22 -17.85 17.29
N ALA A 577 -19.96 -16.75 17.48
CA ALA A 577 -20.31 -15.86 16.37
C ALA A 577 -19.12 -14.92 16.03
N ASN A 578 -18.92 -13.91 16.86
CA ASN A 578 -18.01 -12.79 16.63
C ASN A 578 -16.53 -13.22 16.44
N SER A 579 -15.88 -12.66 15.43
CA SER A 579 -14.47 -12.95 15.09
C SER A 579 -13.46 -12.54 16.17
N ALA A 580 -13.71 -11.48 16.92
CA ALA A 580 -12.83 -11.04 18.01
C ALA A 580 -12.84 -12.03 19.19
N ASP A 581 -14.01 -12.60 19.53
CA ASP A 581 -14.14 -13.65 20.53
C ASP A 581 -13.44 -14.95 20.09
N LYS A 582 -13.51 -15.30 18.78
CA LYS A 582 -12.75 -16.41 18.21
C LYS A 582 -11.24 -16.19 18.34
N ILE A 583 -10.74 -15.00 18.01
CA ILE A 583 -9.31 -14.64 18.14
C ILE A 583 -8.86 -14.74 19.60
N GLU A 584 -9.62 -14.19 20.54
CA GLU A 584 -9.31 -14.25 21.97
C GLU A 584 -9.33 -15.69 22.51
N LYS A 585 -10.31 -16.51 22.11
CA LYS A 585 -10.41 -17.93 22.48
C LYS A 585 -9.20 -18.77 22.06
N LEU A 586 -8.51 -18.35 20.99
CA LEU A 586 -7.26 -18.96 20.49
C LEU A 586 -6.00 -18.36 21.13
N GLY A 587 -6.14 -17.50 22.14
CA GLY A 587 -5.06 -16.85 22.89
C GLY A 587 -4.69 -15.45 22.41
N GLY A 588 -5.40 -14.93 21.40
CA GLY A 588 -5.29 -13.56 20.89
C GLY A 588 -4.04 -13.27 20.06
N VAL A 589 -4.05 -12.08 19.44
CA VAL A 589 -2.86 -11.45 18.86
C VAL A 589 -2.40 -10.34 19.79
N LYS A 590 -1.15 -10.39 20.24
CA LYS A 590 -0.58 -9.44 21.21
C LYS A 590 0.42 -8.48 20.55
N VAL A 591 0.14 -7.19 20.56
CA VAL A 591 1.05 -6.13 20.07
C VAL A 591 1.88 -5.60 21.23
N LEU A 592 3.21 -5.79 21.17
CA LEU A 592 4.15 -5.36 22.21
C LEU A 592 4.75 -3.99 21.87
N ILE A 593 4.53 -3.00 22.73
CA ILE A 593 4.96 -1.60 22.54
C ILE A 593 5.92 -1.20 23.66
N ARG A 594 7.20 -1.02 23.33
CA ARG A 594 8.26 -0.69 24.32
C ARG A 594 8.13 0.69 24.97
N LYS A 595 7.53 1.67 24.28
CA LYS A 595 7.61 3.11 24.64
C LYS A 595 6.33 3.73 25.24
N GLY A 596 5.26 2.96 25.44
CA GLY A 596 3.93 3.51 25.70
C GLY A 596 3.11 3.68 24.41
N ILE A 597 1.80 3.41 24.47
CA ILE A 597 0.85 3.57 23.36
C ILE A 597 0.83 5.01 22.87
N PHE A 598 0.84 5.97 23.79
CA PHE A 598 0.78 7.41 23.47
C PHE A 598 2.04 7.90 22.73
N ALA A 599 3.19 7.28 22.98
CA ALA A 599 4.45 7.54 22.27
C ALA A 599 4.64 6.63 21.03
N SER A 600 3.63 5.83 20.67
CA SER A 600 3.69 4.96 19.49
C SER A 600 3.44 5.75 18.20
N ALA A 601 4.15 5.39 17.13
CA ALA A 601 3.96 6.00 15.82
C ALA A 601 2.53 5.77 15.30
N ALA A 602 1.90 4.64 15.63
CA ALA A 602 0.51 4.38 15.29
C ALA A 602 -0.45 5.38 15.93
N TYR A 603 -0.31 5.67 17.23
CA TYR A 603 -1.13 6.67 17.92
C TYR A 603 -0.92 8.08 17.33
N GLN A 604 0.34 8.48 17.15
CA GLN A 604 0.71 9.78 16.60
C GLN A 604 0.32 9.95 15.11
N GLN A 605 0.23 8.87 14.34
CA GLN A 605 -0.17 8.89 12.93
C GLN A 605 -1.69 8.74 12.75
N ASN A 606 -2.33 7.76 13.40
CA ASN A 606 -3.76 7.47 13.31
C ASN A 606 -4.24 6.63 14.52
N HIS A 607 -4.52 7.30 15.66
CA HIS A 607 -4.98 6.65 16.90
C HIS A 607 -6.29 5.85 16.76
N VAL A 608 -7.12 6.16 15.76
CA VAL A 608 -8.37 5.43 15.45
C VAL A 608 -8.11 3.95 15.13
N GLU A 609 -6.94 3.61 14.60
CA GLU A 609 -6.59 2.22 14.30
C GLU A 609 -6.30 1.39 15.56
N ILE A 610 -5.85 2.02 16.65
CA ILE A 610 -5.66 1.33 17.94
C ILE A 610 -7.03 0.97 18.53
N ALA A 611 -7.98 1.89 18.46
CA ALA A 611 -9.38 1.65 18.81
C ALA A 611 -10.01 0.52 17.98
N LYS A 612 -9.86 0.56 16.64
CA LYS A 612 -10.44 -0.46 15.74
C LYS A 612 -9.77 -1.82 15.85
N ALA A 613 -8.47 -1.88 16.13
CA ALA A 613 -7.76 -3.13 16.39
C ALA A 613 -8.18 -3.78 17.72
N ARG A 614 -8.37 -2.98 18.79
CA ARG A 614 -8.94 -3.49 20.05
C ARG A 614 -10.32 -4.10 19.85
N ALA A 615 -11.20 -3.44 19.08
CA ALA A 615 -12.52 -3.96 18.74
C ALA A 615 -12.45 -5.30 17.96
N GLN A 616 -11.41 -5.51 17.14
CA GLN A 616 -11.14 -6.79 16.44
C GLN A 616 -10.41 -7.85 17.31
N GLY A 617 -10.25 -7.63 18.61
CA GLY A 617 -9.62 -8.59 19.53
C GLY A 617 -8.09 -8.52 19.61
N VAL A 618 -7.46 -7.45 19.12
CA VAL A 618 -6.01 -7.23 19.27
C VAL A 618 -5.69 -6.70 20.67
N ILE A 619 -4.84 -7.43 21.39
CA ILE A 619 -4.41 -7.14 22.75
C ILE A 619 -3.15 -6.28 22.70
N PHE A 620 -3.15 -5.11 23.34
CA PHE A 620 -1.97 -4.24 23.39
C PHE A 620 -1.22 -4.40 24.72
N CYS A 621 0.00 -4.93 24.65
CA CYS A 621 0.92 -5.07 25.78
C CYS A 621 1.80 -3.81 25.83
N ASP A 622 1.41 -2.86 26.69
CA ASP A 622 2.02 -1.54 26.73
C ASP A 622 3.22 -1.44 27.68
N GLU A 623 4.16 -0.56 27.34
CA GLU A 623 5.49 -0.38 27.96
C GLU A 623 6.20 -1.73 28.20
N THR A 624 6.05 -2.66 27.26
CA THR A 624 6.58 -4.01 27.34
C THR A 624 7.96 -4.07 26.66
N GLU A 625 8.98 -4.32 27.46
CA GLU A 625 10.37 -4.48 27.03
C GLU A 625 10.76 -5.95 27.04
N ILE A 626 11.39 -6.42 25.95
CA ILE A 626 11.81 -7.81 25.79
C ILE A 626 13.21 -7.96 26.38
N LEU A 627 13.34 -8.87 27.34
CA LEU A 627 14.58 -9.21 28.02
C LEU A 627 15.28 -10.40 27.36
N GLY A 628 14.52 -11.28 26.72
CA GLY A 628 15.04 -12.48 26.05
C GLY A 628 13.95 -13.33 25.40
N TYR A 629 14.37 -14.46 24.85
CA TYR A 629 13.50 -15.46 24.23
C TYR A 629 13.96 -16.86 24.65
N GLU A 630 13.05 -17.72 25.07
CA GLU A 630 13.31 -19.14 25.32
C GLU A 630 12.55 -19.98 24.30
N LYS A 631 13.21 -21.01 23.77
CA LYS A 631 12.58 -21.97 22.85
C LYS A 631 11.74 -22.98 23.65
N SER A 632 10.51 -23.18 23.21
CA SER A 632 9.61 -24.21 23.71
C SER A 632 9.36 -25.26 22.62
N GLU A 633 8.86 -26.44 22.98
CA GLU A 633 8.54 -27.50 22.01
C GLU A 633 7.56 -27.03 20.91
N ASP A 634 6.59 -26.20 21.29
CA ASP A 634 5.45 -25.79 20.47
C ASP A 634 5.42 -24.27 20.18
N GLY A 635 6.54 -23.55 20.38
CA GLY A 635 6.61 -22.10 20.20
C GLY A 635 7.80 -21.43 20.90
N VAL A 636 7.63 -20.16 21.25
CA VAL A 636 8.62 -19.32 21.93
C VAL A 636 7.99 -18.68 23.16
N LYS A 637 8.67 -18.75 24.32
CA LYS A 637 8.42 -17.85 25.44
C LYS A 637 9.19 -16.54 25.19
N ILE A 638 8.50 -15.42 25.22
CA ILE A 638 9.11 -14.09 25.20
C ILE A 638 9.23 -13.64 26.66
N LEU A 639 10.47 -13.45 27.13
CA LEU A 639 10.73 -12.94 28.47
C LEU A 639 10.61 -11.41 28.43
N THR A 640 9.78 -10.83 29.29
CA THR A 640 9.55 -9.37 29.33
C THR A 640 9.68 -8.79 30.73
N ASN A 641 9.85 -7.47 30.81
CA ASN A 641 9.76 -6.69 32.06
C ASN A 641 8.42 -6.83 32.81
N LYS A 642 7.38 -7.42 32.18
CA LYS A 642 6.04 -7.64 32.77
C LYS A 642 5.66 -9.13 32.84
N GLY A 643 6.64 -10.05 32.71
CA GLY A 643 6.45 -11.50 32.81
C GLY A 643 6.68 -12.25 31.48
N GLU A 644 6.29 -13.53 31.43
CA GLU A 644 6.41 -14.36 30.23
C GLU A 644 5.20 -14.20 29.29
N ILE A 645 5.46 -14.11 27.98
CA ILE A 645 4.42 -14.14 26.94
C ILE A 645 4.73 -15.28 25.96
N PHE A 646 3.89 -16.31 25.92
CA PHE A 646 4.01 -17.40 24.94
C PHE A 646 3.43 -17.01 23.57
N ALA A 647 4.13 -17.36 22.50
CA ALA A 647 3.72 -17.16 21.11
C ALA A 647 4.14 -18.33 20.21
N ARG A 648 3.30 -18.70 19.24
CA ARG A 648 3.63 -19.67 18.17
C ARG A 648 4.08 -19.02 16.87
N SER A 649 3.92 -17.70 16.75
CA SER A 649 4.40 -16.90 15.63
C SER A 649 4.67 -15.47 16.09
N ILE A 650 5.79 -14.90 15.67
CA ILE A 650 6.25 -13.57 16.06
C ILE A 650 6.47 -12.71 14.82
N ILE A 651 5.64 -11.69 14.63
CA ILE A 651 5.70 -10.77 13.48
C ILE A 651 6.51 -9.54 13.86
N VAL A 652 7.59 -9.26 13.14
CA VAL A 652 8.51 -8.14 13.45
C VAL A 652 8.13 -6.89 12.69
N ALA A 653 7.79 -5.82 13.41
CA ALA A 653 7.29 -4.55 12.89
C ALA A 653 8.08 -3.33 13.45
N TYR A 654 9.39 -3.50 13.70
CA TYR A 654 10.30 -2.46 14.20
C TYR A 654 10.63 -1.32 13.21
N GLY A 655 9.79 -1.15 12.18
CA GLY A 655 10.06 -0.33 11.02
C GLY A 655 11.08 -0.94 10.07
N SER A 656 11.12 -0.41 8.85
CA SER A 656 12.28 -0.58 7.98
C SER A 656 13.43 0.30 8.45
N GLU A 657 14.66 -0.11 8.18
CA GLU A 657 15.76 0.84 8.04
C GLU A 657 15.50 1.74 6.85
N ARG A 658 15.84 3.04 6.99
CA ARG A 658 15.97 3.90 5.82
C ARG A 658 17.01 3.24 4.92
N ALA A 659 16.70 3.15 3.62
CA ALA A 659 17.71 2.80 2.64
C ALA A 659 18.60 4.03 2.46
N ASP A 660 19.53 4.24 3.39
CA ASP A 660 20.46 5.36 3.32
C ASP A 660 21.18 5.31 1.97
N ILE A 661 21.26 6.47 1.31
CA ILE A 661 21.78 6.56 -0.06
C ILE A 661 23.25 6.04 -0.09
N ALA A 662 23.95 6.14 1.04
CA ALA A 662 25.26 5.54 1.28
C ALA A 662 25.31 4.00 1.17
N ASP A 663 24.29 3.23 1.60
CA ASP A 663 24.35 1.76 1.59
C ASP A 663 24.31 1.17 0.17
N ASN A 664 23.74 1.91 -0.78
CA ASN A 664 23.82 1.56 -2.19
C ASN A 664 25.23 1.84 -2.75
N VAL A 665 25.95 2.81 -2.20
CA VAL A 665 27.26 3.29 -2.67
C VAL A 665 28.40 2.67 -1.84
N ASP A 666 28.91 1.54 -2.33
CA ASP A 666 30.06 0.80 -1.78
C ASP A 666 31.32 1.69 -1.75
N SER A 667 31.50 2.45 -0.66
CA SER A 667 32.48 3.54 -0.54
C SER A 667 33.93 3.11 -0.82
N ALA A 668 34.27 1.87 -0.46
CA ALA A 668 35.56 1.25 -0.76
C ALA A 668 35.83 1.07 -2.27
N LYS A 669 34.79 1.05 -3.13
CA LYS A 669 34.93 0.97 -4.59
C LYS A 669 35.02 2.34 -5.27
N CYS A 670 34.45 3.40 -4.68
CA CYS A 670 34.61 4.77 -5.17
C CYS A 670 36.06 5.24 -5.10
N ALA A 671 36.82 4.79 -4.10
CA ALA A 671 38.26 5.08 -3.96
C ALA A 671 39.10 4.73 -5.21
N LYS A 672 38.68 3.74 -6.01
CA LYS A 672 39.39 3.33 -7.25
C LYS A 672 39.15 4.28 -8.44
N TYR A 673 38.28 5.29 -8.30
CA TYR A 673 37.92 6.27 -9.32
C TYR A 673 38.17 7.74 -8.90
N GLY A 674 38.92 7.96 -7.81
CA GLY A 674 39.44 9.29 -7.41
C GLY A 674 38.43 10.31 -6.87
N SER A 675 37.12 10.06 -7.00
CA SER A 675 36.06 10.96 -6.60
C SER A 675 35.52 10.63 -5.20
N LYS A 676 35.63 11.58 -4.27
CA LYS A 676 34.84 11.57 -3.04
C LYS A 676 33.39 11.92 -3.40
N ILE A 677 32.48 10.96 -3.26
CA ILE A 677 31.05 11.28 -3.17
C ILE A 677 30.81 11.85 -1.77
N SER A 678 30.96 13.16 -1.62
CA SER A 678 30.24 13.87 -0.59
C SER A 678 28.77 13.85 -1.00
N ILE A 679 27.93 13.12 -0.28
CA ILE A 679 26.50 13.41 -0.29
C ILE A 679 26.37 14.73 0.45
N THR A 680 26.30 15.83 -0.29
CA THR A 680 25.82 17.08 0.26
C THR A 680 24.32 16.92 0.46
N GLY A 681 23.95 16.41 1.64
CA GLY A 681 22.70 16.83 2.27
C GLY A 681 22.79 18.35 2.33
N GLY A 682 22.16 19.01 1.36
CA GLY A 682 22.43 20.41 1.04
C GLY A 682 22.29 21.24 2.30
N VAL A 683 23.32 22.03 2.61
CA VAL A 683 23.37 22.81 3.86
C VAL A 683 22.06 23.58 3.97
N PHE A 684 21.25 23.23 4.99
CA PHE A 684 20.11 24.02 5.37
C PHE A 684 20.66 25.36 5.85
N ASP A 685 20.72 26.33 4.94
CA ASP A 685 20.87 27.72 5.29
C ASP A 685 19.57 28.11 6.00
N ASP A 686 19.54 27.98 7.33
CA ASP A 686 18.37 28.30 8.16
C ASP A 686 17.85 29.75 7.95
N LYS A 687 18.63 30.60 7.29
CA LYS A 687 18.29 31.98 6.92
C LYS A 687 17.57 32.08 5.56
N LYS A 688 17.53 31.01 4.77
CA LYS A 688 16.78 30.88 3.51
C LYS A 688 15.87 29.65 3.55
N LYS A 689 14.56 29.90 3.74
CA LYS A 689 13.50 28.88 3.79
C LYS A 689 13.20 28.20 2.44
N ASP A 690 14.20 27.68 1.72
CA ASP A 690 13.95 26.98 0.45
C ASP A 690 13.45 25.54 0.70
N MET A 691 12.18 25.45 1.08
CA MET A 691 11.48 24.22 1.48
C MET A 691 11.16 23.28 0.29
N ASN A 692 11.80 23.44 -0.87
CA ASN A 692 11.40 22.82 -2.12
C ASN A 692 12.37 21.78 -2.70
N SER A 693 13.57 21.63 -2.14
CA SER A 693 14.55 20.64 -2.63
C SER A 693 14.08 19.19 -2.48
N LEU A 694 14.39 18.38 -3.52
CA LEU A 694 14.42 16.91 -3.46
C LEU A 694 15.85 16.46 -3.18
N CYS A 695 16.03 15.24 -2.69
CA CYS A 695 17.37 14.65 -2.55
C CYS A 695 17.93 14.26 -3.92
N VAL A 696 19.16 14.68 -4.22
CA VAL A 696 19.81 14.56 -5.53
C VAL A 696 21.02 13.63 -5.45
N SER A 697 21.31 12.90 -6.53
CA SER A 697 22.60 12.24 -6.72
C SER A 697 23.68 13.24 -7.14
N ASP A 698 24.57 13.59 -6.21
CA ASP A 698 25.76 14.43 -6.47
C ASP A 698 26.72 13.81 -7.52
N PHE A 699 26.52 12.54 -7.89
CA PHE A 699 27.29 11.84 -8.92
C PHE A 699 26.89 12.18 -10.36
N ASP A 700 25.59 12.38 -10.64
CA ASP A 700 25.08 12.55 -12.02
C ASP A 700 24.21 13.79 -12.26
N LYS A 701 23.63 14.41 -11.20
CA LYS A 701 22.62 15.48 -11.26
C LYS A 701 21.36 15.16 -12.10
N LYS A 702 21.20 13.93 -12.61
CA LYS A 702 20.01 13.44 -13.32
C LYS A 702 19.07 12.64 -12.41
N THR A 703 19.61 12.02 -11.36
CA THR A 703 18.91 11.10 -10.48
C THR A 703 18.44 11.80 -9.20
N ALA A 704 17.15 11.70 -8.89
CA ALA A 704 16.53 12.24 -7.68
C ALA A 704 15.67 11.21 -6.94
N TYR A 705 15.61 11.30 -5.62
CA TYR A 705 14.93 10.34 -4.75
C TYR A 705 13.59 10.88 -4.24
N LEU A 706 12.58 10.01 -4.15
CA LEU A 706 11.20 10.37 -3.81
C LEU A 706 10.64 9.53 -2.64
N GLY A 707 9.61 10.06 -1.97
CA GLY A 707 8.91 9.41 -0.84
C GLY A 707 9.82 9.12 0.35
N ASP A 708 9.70 7.91 0.92
CA ASP A 708 10.46 7.43 2.08
C ASP A 708 11.99 7.40 1.88
N MET A 709 12.47 7.55 0.65
CA MET A 709 13.90 7.74 0.36
C MET A 709 14.40 9.16 0.67
N THR A 710 13.52 10.02 1.20
CA THR A 710 13.82 11.37 1.68
C THR A 710 13.23 11.55 3.08
N GLU A 711 13.94 12.25 3.98
CA GLU A 711 13.43 12.47 5.33
C GLU A 711 12.10 13.23 5.34
N LYS A 712 12.05 14.37 4.63
CA LYS A 712 10.90 15.27 4.58
C LYS A 712 9.61 14.61 4.10
N PHE A 713 9.70 13.69 3.14
CA PHE A 713 8.53 13.06 2.53
C PHE A 713 8.25 11.62 3.01
N SER A 714 8.93 11.19 4.08
CA SER A 714 8.76 9.86 4.66
C SER A 714 7.51 9.71 5.54
N GLY A 715 7.04 8.47 5.68
CA GLY A 715 6.10 8.05 6.72
C GLY A 715 4.62 8.27 6.44
N SER A 716 4.21 8.68 5.22
CA SER A 716 2.80 8.67 4.80
C SER A 716 2.63 8.68 3.28
N VAL A 717 1.50 8.13 2.82
CA VAL A 717 1.09 8.13 1.39
C VAL A 717 1.00 9.56 0.84
N VAL A 718 0.41 10.49 1.61
CA VAL A 718 0.23 11.90 1.19
C VAL A 718 1.57 12.60 0.99
N LYS A 719 2.53 12.40 1.90
CA LYS A 719 3.89 12.97 1.76
C LYS A 719 4.64 12.35 0.58
N ALA A 720 4.46 11.05 0.33
CA ALA A 720 5.00 10.40 -0.87
C ALA A 720 4.41 11.00 -2.16
N ILE A 721 3.08 11.21 -2.25
CA ILE A 721 2.44 11.89 -3.39
C ILE A 721 2.97 13.32 -3.53
N ALA A 722 3.14 14.06 -2.43
CA ALA A 722 3.70 15.41 -2.45
C ALA A 722 5.14 15.47 -3.01
N SER A 723 5.97 14.47 -2.73
CA SER A 723 7.30 14.36 -3.36
C SER A 723 7.22 14.13 -4.87
N GLY A 724 6.29 13.28 -5.32
CA GLY A 724 6.04 13.04 -6.75
C GLY A 724 5.50 14.28 -7.46
N LYS A 725 4.66 15.09 -6.79
CA LYS A 725 4.22 16.41 -7.28
C LYS A 725 5.40 17.40 -7.46
N LYS A 726 6.45 17.30 -6.64
CA LYS A 726 7.65 18.15 -6.79
C LYS A 726 8.66 17.66 -7.83
N SER A 727 8.47 16.48 -8.42
CA SER A 727 9.43 15.93 -9.40
C SER A 727 9.53 16.74 -10.70
N VAL A 728 8.45 17.42 -11.10
CA VAL A 728 8.44 18.24 -12.33
C VAL A 728 9.39 19.43 -12.26
N PHE A 729 9.39 20.15 -11.12
CA PHE A 729 10.25 21.31 -10.85
C PHE A 729 11.73 20.97 -10.62
N TYR A 730 12.09 19.67 -10.66
CA TYR A 730 13.47 19.24 -10.46
C TYR A 730 14.38 19.71 -11.62
N GLY A 731 15.29 20.64 -11.34
CA GLY A 731 16.31 21.11 -12.30
C GLY A 731 16.10 22.54 -12.84
N ASP A 732 14.93 23.15 -12.63
CA ASP A 732 14.62 24.47 -13.20
C ASP A 732 15.51 25.60 -12.66
N TYR A 733 16.06 25.42 -11.45
CA TYR A 733 17.00 26.34 -10.77
C TYR A 733 18.34 26.59 -11.51
N GLN A 734 18.58 25.98 -12.68
CA GLN A 734 19.70 26.35 -13.57
C GLN A 734 19.27 26.75 -15.00
N CYS A 735 17.97 26.83 -15.30
CA CYS A 735 17.47 26.98 -16.67
C CYS A 735 16.84 28.35 -17.01
N GLU A 736 17.12 29.42 -16.25
CA GLU A 736 16.74 30.81 -16.62
C GLU A 736 17.48 31.35 -17.88
N ARG A 737 18.30 30.52 -18.56
CA ARG A 737 19.10 30.92 -19.74
C ARG A 737 19.17 29.85 -20.84
N ALA A 738 18.04 29.23 -21.20
CA ALA A 738 17.92 28.52 -22.47
C ALA A 738 16.47 28.54 -23.02
N CYS A 739 16.36 28.57 -24.35
CA CYS A 739 15.14 28.24 -25.11
C CYS A 739 13.88 29.07 -24.83
N ASP A 740 13.97 30.37 -25.09
CA ASP A 740 12.83 31.17 -25.55
C ASP A 740 12.43 30.67 -26.96
N VAL A 741 11.64 29.59 -27.02
CA VAL A 741 11.14 28.98 -28.27
C VAL A 741 9.61 29.02 -28.26
N ARG A 742 9.05 29.96 -29.03
CA ARG A 742 7.61 30.08 -29.26
C ARG A 742 7.10 28.92 -30.11
N VAL A 743 6.71 27.81 -29.48
CA VAL A 743 5.99 26.72 -30.16
C VAL A 743 4.59 27.22 -30.52
N GLN A 744 4.39 27.55 -31.79
CA GLN A 744 3.06 27.82 -32.35
C GLN A 744 2.23 26.53 -32.43
N ASN A 745 0.91 26.67 -32.60
CA ASN A 745 -0.05 25.56 -32.57
C ASN A 745 0.39 24.37 -33.44
N ALA A 746 0.43 23.18 -32.83
CA ALA A 746 0.53 21.90 -33.51
C ALA A 746 -0.70 21.06 -33.12
N ASP A 747 -1.41 20.55 -34.13
CA ASP A 747 -2.70 19.89 -33.92
C ASP A 747 -2.59 18.56 -33.17
N TYR A 748 -3.62 18.24 -32.39
CA TYR A 748 -3.71 17.04 -31.55
C TYR A 748 -3.83 15.71 -32.35
N GLN A 749 -3.77 15.77 -33.69
CA GLN A 749 -4.11 14.67 -34.61
C GLN A 749 -2.98 14.29 -35.58
N SER A 750 -1.77 13.97 -35.09
CA SER A 750 -0.86 13.01 -35.76
C SER A 750 0.36 12.67 -34.90
N CYS A 751 0.13 12.05 -33.73
CA CYS A 751 1.23 11.62 -32.86
C CYS A 751 2.04 10.47 -33.48
N LYS A 752 2.99 10.79 -34.37
CA LYS A 752 4.19 9.97 -34.60
C LYS A 752 4.88 9.82 -33.26
N ILE A 753 4.74 8.66 -32.64
CA ILE A 753 5.31 8.37 -31.32
C ILE A 753 6.83 8.51 -31.45
N ASN A 754 7.44 9.27 -30.53
CA ASN A 754 8.86 9.56 -30.53
C ASN A 754 9.70 8.28 -30.65
N GLU A 755 10.49 8.16 -31.72
CA GLU A 755 11.33 6.99 -32.00
C GLU A 755 12.29 6.70 -30.84
N LYS A 756 12.81 7.74 -30.16
CA LYS A 756 13.62 7.58 -28.94
C LYS A 756 12.83 6.89 -27.83
N PHE A 757 11.57 7.27 -27.59
CA PHE A 757 10.73 6.64 -26.59
C PHE A 757 10.45 5.17 -26.94
N HIS A 758 10.19 4.86 -28.21
CA HIS A 758 10.06 3.46 -28.66
C HIS A 758 11.33 2.63 -28.48
N VAL A 759 12.52 3.20 -28.75
CA VAL A 759 13.82 2.53 -28.52
C VAL A 759 14.10 2.33 -27.03
N LEU A 760 13.78 3.32 -26.18
CA LEU A 760 13.90 3.20 -24.72
C LEU A 760 12.92 2.15 -24.20
N CYS A 761 11.66 2.11 -24.66
CA CYS A 761 10.69 1.08 -24.28
C CYS A 761 11.08 -0.33 -24.75
N SER A 762 11.60 -0.49 -25.96
CA SER A 762 12.02 -1.80 -26.47
C SER A 762 13.26 -2.36 -25.76
N PHE A 763 14.03 -1.51 -25.08
CA PHE A 763 15.12 -1.94 -24.20
C PHE A 763 14.63 -2.70 -22.95
N PHE A 764 13.57 -2.18 -22.30
CA PHE A 764 12.96 -2.81 -21.11
C PHE A 764 11.91 -3.88 -21.44
N ALA A 765 11.45 -3.93 -22.70
CA ALA A 765 10.55 -4.96 -23.17
C ALA A 765 11.11 -6.38 -22.96
N GLN A 766 10.20 -7.31 -22.69
CA GLN A 766 10.49 -8.70 -22.33
C GLN A 766 9.53 -9.60 -23.13
N GLU A 767 9.96 -10.06 -24.32
CA GLU A 767 9.19 -11.04 -25.09
C GLU A 767 9.60 -12.45 -24.66
N THR A 768 8.64 -13.27 -24.24
CA THR A 768 8.87 -14.67 -23.86
C THR A 768 8.13 -15.58 -24.82
N CYS A 769 8.86 -16.53 -25.43
CA CYS A 769 8.28 -17.64 -26.18
C CYS A 769 8.68 -18.95 -25.49
N VAL A 770 7.69 -19.76 -25.12
CA VAL A 770 7.89 -21.09 -24.54
C VAL A 770 7.43 -22.12 -25.57
N GLN A 771 8.35 -22.96 -26.03
CA GLN A 771 8.09 -24.03 -26.99
C GLN A 771 8.40 -25.37 -26.32
N GLU A 772 7.42 -26.28 -26.26
CA GLU A 772 7.71 -27.69 -25.97
C GLU A 772 8.40 -28.31 -27.19
N VAL A 773 9.53 -29.00 -26.97
CA VAL A 773 10.38 -29.57 -28.03
C VAL A 773 10.36 -31.10 -27.98
N GLU A 774 10.31 -31.66 -26.78
CA GLU A 774 10.06 -33.07 -26.48
C GLU A 774 9.10 -33.09 -25.27
N PHE A 775 8.43 -34.22 -25.00
CA PHE A 775 7.45 -34.30 -23.90
C PHE A 775 8.06 -33.91 -22.55
N GLY A 776 7.51 -32.86 -21.94
CA GLY A 776 8.00 -32.25 -20.70
C GLY A 776 9.28 -31.41 -20.86
N VAL A 777 9.82 -31.21 -22.06
CA VAL A 777 11.05 -30.43 -22.33
C VAL A 777 10.73 -29.14 -23.06
N PHE A 778 10.75 -28.04 -22.31
CA PHE A 778 10.40 -26.70 -22.78
C PHE A 778 11.66 -25.89 -23.10
N LYS A 779 11.82 -25.49 -24.36
CA LYS A 779 12.78 -24.47 -24.78
C LYS A 779 12.14 -23.10 -24.61
N ILE A 780 12.71 -22.31 -23.72
CA ILE A 780 12.34 -20.93 -23.47
C ILE A 780 13.27 -20.05 -24.31
N LYS A 781 12.71 -19.25 -25.22
CA LYS A 781 13.36 -18.10 -25.86
C LYS A 781 12.89 -16.84 -25.14
N TYR A 782 13.83 -16.04 -24.65
CA TYR A 782 13.53 -14.80 -23.95
C TYR A 782 14.31 -13.64 -24.57
N LYS A 783 13.61 -12.59 -24.97
CA LYS A 783 14.16 -11.39 -25.62
C LYS A 783 14.12 -10.23 -24.65
N SER A 784 15.27 -9.61 -24.38
CA SER A 784 15.34 -8.34 -23.64
C SER A 784 16.72 -7.72 -23.80
N ALA A 785 16.78 -6.57 -24.46
CA ALA A 785 18.04 -5.86 -24.71
C ALA A 785 18.66 -5.28 -23.42
N MET A 786 17.86 -5.08 -22.37
CA MET A 786 18.37 -4.83 -21.01
C MET A 786 19.13 -6.05 -20.48
N LEU A 787 18.51 -7.23 -20.47
CA LEU A 787 19.10 -8.42 -19.85
C LEU A 787 20.36 -8.91 -20.57
N THR A 788 20.43 -8.79 -21.90
CA THR A 788 21.66 -9.10 -22.66
C THR A 788 22.82 -8.15 -22.40
N LYS A 789 22.58 -6.95 -21.84
CA LYS A 789 23.66 -6.05 -21.36
C LYS A 789 24.10 -6.32 -19.92
N ILE A 790 23.19 -6.76 -19.03
CA ILE A 790 23.51 -6.93 -17.60
C ILE A 790 23.92 -8.35 -17.19
N ALA A 791 23.41 -9.37 -17.88
CA ALA A 791 23.60 -10.77 -17.53
C ALA A 791 24.66 -11.44 -18.42
N LYS A 792 25.13 -12.61 -18.00
CA LYS A 792 26.18 -13.40 -18.65
C LYS A 792 25.74 -14.85 -18.79
N ILE A 793 26.39 -15.60 -19.68
CA ILE A 793 26.21 -17.04 -19.79
C ILE A 793 26.51 -17.68 -18.42
N GLY A 794 25.63 -18.57 -17.98
CA GLY A 794 25.68 -19.18 -16.65
C GLY A 794 25.09 -18.35 -15.50
N ASP A 795 24.71 -17.08 -15.70
CA ASP A 795 23.96 -16.34 -14.67
C ASP A 795 22.53 -16.93 -14.55
N LEU A 796 22.08 -17.15 -13.31
CA LEU A 796 20.80 -17.78 -13.01
C LEU A 796 19.73 -16.70 -12.73
N THR A 797 18.68 -16.69 -13.54
CA THR A 797 17.53 -15.79 -13.42
C THR A 797 16.25 -16.55 -13.08
N ARG A 798 15.12 -15.85 -12.87
CA ARG A 798 13.80 -16.46 -12.65
C ARG A 798 12.75 -15.80 -13.54
N MET A 799 12.01 -16.62 -14.27
CA MET A 799 10.91 -16.19 -15.13
C MET A 799 9.58 -16.57 -14.48
N LYS A 800 8.73 -15.58 -14.20
CA LYS A 800 7.34 -15.83 -13.84
C LYS A 800 6.54 -16.02 -15.12
N ILE A 801 6.12 -17.25 -15.42
CA ILE A 801 5.13 -17.49 -16.47
C ILE A 801 3.78 -17.00 -15.95
N VAL A 802 3.03 -16.30 -16.82
CA VAL A 802 1.63 -15.93 -16.59
C VAL A 802 0.84 -16.54 -17.75
N SER A 803 -0.06 -17.48 -17.44
CA SER A 803 -0.94 -18.11 -18.42
C SER A 803 -2.36 -18.20 -17.89
N ASN A 804 -3.31 -17.69 -18.68
CA ASN A 804 -4.77 -17.86 -18.53
C ASN A 804 -5.31 -17.81 -17.09
N GLY A 805 -4.93 -16.80 -16.31
CA GLY A 805 -5.43 -16.56 -14.95
C GLY A 805 -4.91 -17.50 -13.86
N VAL A 806 -3.99 -18.42 -14.17
CA VAL A 806 -3.38 -19.34 -13.20
C VAL A 806 -2.11 -18.73 -12.59
N GLN A 807 -1.83 -19.05 -11.32
CA GLN A 807 -0.77 -18.42 -10.53
C GLN A 807 0.65 -18.57 -11.13
N SER A 808 1.46 -17.53 -10.94
CA SER A 808 2.78 -17.42 -11.55
C SER A 808 3.81 -18.37 -10.90
N GLU A 809 4.06 -19.52 -11.52
CA GLU A 809 5.21 -20.35 -11.15
C GLU A 809 6.50 -19.70 -11.66
N SER A 810 7.40 -19.34 -10.72
CA SER A 810 8.72 -18.80 -11.07
C SER A 810 9.65 -19.93 -11.49
N ILE A 811 9.82 -20.14 -12.79
CA ILE A 811 10.76 -21.10 -13.33
C ILE A 811 12.17 -20.49 -13.26
N PRO A 812 13.15 -21.10 -12.54
CA PRO A 812 14.54 -20.68 -12.64
C PRO A 812 15.04 -20.94 -14.06
N MET A 813 15.93 -20.10 -14.56
CA MET A 813 16.55 -20.24 -15.88
C MET A 813 18.05 -19.98 -15.79
N ILE A 814 18.84 -20.82 -16.44
CA ILE A 814 20.24 -20.53 -16.76
C ILE A 814 20.28 -19.92 -18.15
N ILE A 815 21.04 -18.84 -18.32
CA ILE A 815 21.29 -18.21 -19.61
C ILE A 815 22.34 -19.04 -20.34
N SER A 816 21.92 -19.82 -21.35
CA SER A 816 22.82 -20.75 -22.07
C SER A 816 23.64 -20.09 -23.18
N GLY A 817 23.18 -18.94 -23.69
CA GLY A 817 23.79 -18.26 -24.83
C GLY A 817 23.02 -17.01 -25.22
N PHE A 818 23.62 -16.20 -26.10
CA PHE A 818 23.05 -14.96 -26.61
C PHE A 818 23.04 -14.96 -28.15
N SER A 819 21.90 -14.62 -28.75
CA SER A 819 21.77 -14.39 -30.20
C SER A 819 20.70 -13.34 -30.48
N ASP A 820 21.01 -12.29 -31.23
CA ASP A 820 20.06 -11.30 -31.74
C ASP A 820 19.16 -10.62 -30.67
N GLY A 821 19.68 -10.41 -29.46
CA GLY A 821 18.93 -9.85 -28.33
C GLY A 821 18.06 -10.85 -27.56
N PHE A 822 18.05 -12.11 -28.00
CA PHE A 822 17.48 -13.25 -27.28
C PHE A 822 18.56 -13.98 -26.47
N PHE A 823 18.13 -14.62 -25.38
CA PHE A 823 18.82 -15.75 -24.78
C PHE A 823 17.87 -16.95 -24.69
N THR A 824 18.45 -18.14 -24.63
CA THR A 824 17.71 -19.40 -24.44
C THR A 824 17.96 -20.02 -23.08
N SER A 825 16.97 -20.79 -22.64
CA SER A 825 17.09 -21.78 -21.57
C SER A 825 16.27 -23.01 -21.97
N VAL A 826 16.62 -24.20 -21.48
CA VAL A 826 15.82 -25.42 -21.69
C VAL A 826 15.49 -26.02 -20.33
N VAL A 827 14.22 -26.38 -20.13
CA VAL A 827 13.67 -26.83 -18.85
C VAL A 827 12.95 -28.15 -19.05
N LYS A 828 13.45 -29.23 -18.45
CA LYS A 828 12.76 -30.52 -18.37
C LYS A 828 11.94 -30.59 -17.08
N VAL A 829 10.61 -30.64 -17.22
CA VAL A 829 9.68 -30.95 -16.14
C VAL A 829 9.75 -32.45 -15.85
N VAL A 830 9.84 -32.81 -14.58
CA VAL A 830 9.94 -34.19 -14.09
C VAL A 830 8.85 -34.38 -13.03
N GLY A 831 7.70 -34.88 -13.46
CA GLY A 831 6.47 -34.93 -12.65
C GLY A 831 5.94 -33.53 -12.27
N ASN A 832 4.98 -33.48 -11.35
CA ASN A 832 4.14 -32.31 -11.12
C ASN A 832 4.82 -31.09 -10.47
N SER A 833 6.05 -31.22 -9.93
CA SER A 833 6.72 -30.15 -9.15
C SER A 833 8.22 -29.96 -9.38
N THR A 834 8.91 -30.91 -10.04
CA THR A 834 10.36 -30.82 -10.24
C THR A 834 10.68 -30.29 -11.63
N LYS A 835 11.56 -29.29 -11.71
CA LYS A 835 12.01 -28.69 -12.97
C LYS A 835 13.54 -28.73 -13.02
N MET A 836 14.08 -29.39 -14.05
CA MET A 836 15.52 -29.56 -14.26
C MET A 836 15.97 -28.68 -15.42
N LEU A 837 16.91 -27.79 -15.15
CA LEU A 837 17.54 -26.97 -16.18
C LEU A 837 18.55 -27.78 -17.00
N LEU A 838 18.46 -27.63 -18.32
CA LEU A 838 19.31 -28.25 -19.31
C LEU A 838 20.08 -27.16 -20.05
N ASP A 839 21.41 -27.26 -20.03
CA ASP A 839 22.30 -26.42 -20.83
C ASP A 839 23.23 -27.31 -21.66
N LYS A 840 23.10 -27.26 -22.99
CA LYS A 840 23.92 -28.08 -23.91
C LYS A 840 25.35 -27.57 -24.04
N ASP A 841 25.60 -26.30 -23.72
CA ASP A 841 26.86 -25.60 -24.00
C ASP A 841 27.67 -25.36 -22.72
N ALA A 842 27.00 -25.03 -21.60
CA ALA A 842 27.67 -24.73 -20.32
C ALA A 842 28.07 -25.97 -19.48
N LYS A 843 27.52 -27.17 -19.77
CA LYS A 843 27.81 -28.44 -19.05
C LYS A 843 27.35 -28.49 -17.57
N PHE A 844 26.26 -27.82 -17.23
CA PHE A 844 25.67 -27.88 -15.88
C PHE A 844 24.17 -28.21 -15.92
N PHE A 845 23.69 -28.86 -14.85
CA PHE A 845 22.28 -29.14 -14.59
C PHE A 845 21.89 -28.51 -13.26
N VAL A 846 20.66 -27.99 -13.15
CA VAL A 846 20.10 -27.53 -11.87
C VAL A 846 18.71 -28.11 -11.70
N MET A 847 18.53 -28.99 -10.71
CA MET A 847 17.23 -29.45 -10.25
C MET A 847 16.59 -28.42 -9.31
N HIS A 848 15.31 -28.14 -9.52
CA HIS A 848 14.50 -27.31 -8.64
C HIS A 848 13.21 -28.06 -8.27
N SER A 849 13.16 -28.60 -7.05
CA SER A 849 11.97 -29.20 -6.46
C SER A 849 11.17 -28.15 -5.68
N SER A 850 10.03 -27.71 -6.20
CA SER A 850 9.08 -26.90 -5.41
C SER A 850 8.17 -27.83 -4.60
N ARG A 851 8.68 -28.29 -3.45
CA ARG A 851 8.11 -29.34 -2.58
C ARG A 851 8.12 -30.75 -3.21
N SER A 852 7.95 -31.75 -2.36
CA SER A 852 8.69 -33.03 -2.35
C SER A 852 7.83 -34.26 -2.69
N ASP A 853 6.60 -34.02 -3.13
CA ASP A 853 5.48 -34.93 -2.86
C ASP A 853 5.15 -35.83 -4.07
N VAL A 854 5.90 -35.62 -5.17
CA VAL A 854 5.66 -36.20 -6.50
C VAL A 854 6.35 -37.55 -6.72
N LEU A 855 7.32 -37.91 -5.88
CA LEU A 855 8.07 -39.17 -6.02
C LEU A 855 7.31 -40.41 -5.52
N GLN A 856 6.30 -40.24 -4.66
CA GLN A 856 5.46 -41.35 -4.18
C GLN A 856 4.41 -41.78 -5.21
N SER A 857 3.78 -40.84 -5.94
CA SER A 857 2.62 -41.13 -6.82
C SER A 857 2.94 -41.91 -8.10
N ILE A 858 4.18 -42.39 -8.27
CA ILE A 858 4.61 -43.24 -9.39
C ILE A 858 4.72 -44.72 -8.93
N LEU A 859 4.74 -44.99 -7.62
CA LEU A 859 5.00 -46.30 -7.02
C LEU A 859 3.73 -47.06 -6.62
N SER A 860 2.79 -47.27 -7.55
CA SER A 860 1.71 -48.25 -7.33
C SER A 860 1.10 -48.81 -8.62
N LYS A 861 1.70 -49.90 -9.14
CA LYS A 861 1.02 -51.16 -9.46
C LYS A 861 2.01 -52.25 -9.89
N ASP A 862 1.91 -53.39 -9.24
CA ASP A 862 2.42 -54.70 -9.66
C ASP A 862 3.94 -54.84 -9.96
N LEU A 863 4.80 -54.20 -9.16
CA LEU A 863 6.16 -54.71 -8.92
C LEU A 863 6.73 -54.27 -7.54
N HIS A 864 7.23 -55.24 -6.77
CA HIS A 864 7.94 -54.99 -5.50
C HIS A 864 9.40 -55.48 -5.59
N ILE A 865 10.35 -54.56 -5.75
CA ILE A 865 11.79 -54.80 -5.55
C ILE A 865 12.38 -53.56 -4.86
N PHE A 866 13.16 -53.76 -3.79
CA PHE A 866 13.95 -52.72 -3.13
C PHE A 866 15.31 -52.57 -3.81
N TYR A 867 15.77 -51.34 -4.10
CA TYR A 867 17.16 -50.83 -4.00
C TYR A 867 17.26 -49.39 -4.55
N ASP A 868 18.21 -48.58 -4.06
CA ASP A 868 18.33 -47.14 -4.34
C ASP A 868 18.89 -46.76 -5.73
N ASP A 869 19.62 -47.66 -6.40
CA ASP A 869 20.47 -47.35 -7.58
C ASP A 869 19.71 -46.86 -8.85
N LEU A 870 18.37 -46.90 -8.86
CA LEU A 870 17.57 -46.63 -10.06
C LEU A 870 17.57 -45.15 -10.50
N ARG A 871 17.91 -44.21 -9.60
CA ARG A 871 18.16 -42.81 -10.01
C ARG A 871 19.43 -42.69 -10.84
N ASP A 872 20.49 -43.37 -10.41
CA ASP A 872 21.78 -43.32 -11.09
C ASP A 872 21.74 -44.07 -12.42
N ALA A 873 20.97 -45.16 -12.55
CA ALA A 873 20.71 -45.79 -13.84
C ALA A 873 20.11 -44.81 -14.88
N VAL A 874 19.10 -44.01 -14.50
CA VAL A 874 18.46 -43.03 -15.39
C VAL A 874 19.39 -41.83 -15.67
N ALA A 875 20.13 -41.36 -14.67
CA ALA A 875 21.12 -40.29 -14.85
C ALA A 875 22.28 -40.73 -15.77
N MET A 876 22.76 -41.97 -15.60
CA MET A 876 23.81 -42.57 -16.43
C MET A 876 23.37 -42.75 -17.87
N GLU A 877 22.15 -43.22 -18.14
CA GLU A 877 21.67 -43.42 -19.51
C GLU A 877 21.38 -42.09 -20.23
N LEU A 878 20.98 -41.03 -19.50
CA LEU A 878 21.00 -39.66 -20.04
C LEU A 878 22.43 -39.18 -20.33
N CYS A 879 23.39 -39.41 -19.42
CA CYS A 879 24.80 -39.07 -19.66
C CYS A 879 25.41 -39.85 -20.85
N ARG A 880 24.98 -41.10 -21.07
CA ARG A 880 25.44 -41.97 -22.16
C ARG A 880 24.89 -41.54 -23.52
N SER A 881 23.64 -41.06 -23.55
CA SER A 881 22.99 -40.54 -24.77
C SER A 881 23.33 -39.07 -25.08
N LEU A 882 23.73 -38.27 -24.09
CA LEU A 882 24.01 -36.82 -24.23
C LEU A 882 25.46 -36.41 -23.95
N GLY A 883 26.37 -37.34 -23.67
CA GLY A 883 27.82 -37.08 -23.54
C GLY A 883 28.24 -36.21 -22.34
N CYS A 884 27.42 -36.13 -21.29
CA CYS A 884 27.59 -35.19 -20.17
C CYS A 884 28.44 -35.77 -19.01
N ARG A 885 29.10 -34.89 -18.25
CA ARG A 885 29.76 -35.24 -16.96
C ARG A 885 28.95 -34.72 -15.78
N ILE A 886 28.69 -35.58 -14.81
CA ILE A 886 28.13 -35.23 -13.49
C ILE A 886 29.27 -34.64 -12.62
N SER A 887 28.95 -33.68 -11.74
CA SER A 887 29.96 -32.99 -10.90
C SER A 887 29.75 -33.13 -9.38
N HIS A 888 28.52 -33.12 -8.84
CA HIS A 888 28.24 -33.72 -7.52
C HIS A 888 26.76 -34.01 -7.25
N VAL A 889 26.52 -34.79 -6.20
CA VAL A 889 25.24 -35.02 -5.51
C VAL A 889 25.56 -34.92 -4.01
N ASP A 890 24.92 -34.01 -3.28
CA ASP A 890 25.28 -33.69 -1.89
C ASP A 890 24.16 -34.02 -0.89
N ASN A 891 24.36 -35.13 -0.18
CA ASN A 891 24.54 -35.16 1.28
C ASN A 891 25.84 -35.96 1.50
N PHE A 892 26.67 -35.74 2.52
CA PHE A 892 26.43 -35.45 3.94
C PHE A 892 27.17 -34.16 4.42
N GLU A 893 27.55 -34.02 5.70
CA GLU A 893 28.25 -32.84 6.24
C GLU A 893 29.21 -33.11 7.45
N CYS A 894 30.28 -32.31 7.61
CA CYS A 894 30.83 -31.72 8.87
C CYS A 894 32.39 -31.72 9.02
N SER A 895 32.95 -30.66 9.64
CA SER A 895 34.35 -30.21 9.46
C SER A 895 35.24 -30.11 10.70
N GLY A 896 36.57 -30.33 10.55
CA GLY A 896 37.52 -30.18 11.67
C GLY A 896 38.99 -29.76 11.38
N GLY A 897 39.59 -30.02 10.20
CA GLY A 897 41.01 -29.64 10.02
C GLY A 897 41.73 -29.66 8.66
N LYS A 898 41.26 -30.19 7.52
CA LYS A 898 40.04 -30.88 7.06
C LYS A 898 40.53 -32.01 6.08
N VAL A 899 39.90 -32.52 5.01
CA VAL A 899 38.67 -32.20 4.26
C VAL A 899 37.42 -32.44 5.12
N LEU A 900 36.24 -32.11 4.58
CA LEU A 900 35.01 -32.74 5.04
C LEU A 900 34.88 -34.00 4.18
N PHE A 901 35.54 -35.07 4.61
CA PHE A 901 35.12 -36.39 4.15
C PHE A 901 33.89 -36.70 4.98
N LEU A 902 32.95 -37.38 4.35
CA LEU A 902 31.58 -37.45 4.84
C LEU A 902 31.29 -38.86 5.33
N ALA A 903 32.16 -39.29 6.25
CA ALA A 903 32.27 -40.62 6.83
C ALA A 903 33.03 -40.52 8.18
N SER A 904 32.97 -41.58 8.99
CA SER A 904 33.77 -41.69 10.22
C SER A 904 35.28 -41.87 9.92
N CYS A 905 36.14 -41.56 10.89
CA CYS A 905 37.59 -41.64 10.75
C CYS A 905 38.08 -43.03 10.28
N ASP A 906 37.49 -44.10 10.80
CA ASP A 906 37.85 -45.49 10.45
C ASP A 906 37.65 -45.81 8.96
N ILE A 907 36.72 -45.11 8.30
CA ILE A 907 36.46 -45.26 6.85
C ILE A 907 37.51 -44.49 6.03
N VAL A 908 38.04 -43.38 6.54
CA VAL A 908 39.00 -42.52 5.83
C VAL A 908 40.33 -43.24 5.62
N ASP A 909 40.86 -43.92 6.64
CA ASP A 909 42.10 -44.70 6.53
C ASP A 909 41.96 -45.90 5.58
N ILE A 910 40.80 -46.57 5.59
CA ILE A 910 40.47 -47.64 4.64
C ILE A 910 40.42 -47.09 3.21
N PHE A 911 39.83 -45.91 2.98
CA PHE A 911 39.80 -45.28 1.66
C PHE A 911 41.20 -44.86 1.18
N ALA A 912 42.02 -44.28 2.06
CA ALA A 912 43.38 -43.86 1.74
C ALA A 912 44.26 -45.06 1.32
N GLN A 913 44.19 -46.18 2.05
CA GLN A 913 44.90 -47.41 1.69
C GLN A 913 44.40 -48.05 0.40
N LYS A 914 43.09 -47.96 0.10
CA LYS A 914 42.45 -48.64 -1.04
C LYS A 914 42.66 -47.94 -2.39
N PHE A 915 43.01 -46.65 -2.40
CA PHE A 915 43.19 -45.84 -3.61
C PHE A 915 44.58 -45.19 -3.75
N ASP A 916 45.54 -45.57 -2.90
CA ASP A 916 46.95 -45.11 -2.86
C ASP A 916 47.16 -43.58 -2.92
N LEU A 917 46.31 -42.83 -2.23
CA LEU A 917 46.35 -41.36 -2.20
C LEU A 917 47.47 -40.83 -1.29
N LYS A 918 48.69 -40.76 -1.82
CA LYS A 918 49.88 -40.23 -1.11
C LYS A 918 50.06 -38.71 -1.31
N GLY A 919 50.17 -37.97 -0.20
CA GLY A 919 50.45 -36.53 -0.17
C GLY A 919 49.21 -35.69 0.13
N GLY A 920 48.97 -35.37 1.41
CA GLY A 920 47.74 -34.70 1.85
C GLY A 920 47.82 -33.17 1.84
N ASN A 921 46.71 -32.52 1.47
CA ASN A 921 46.23 -31.24 2.01
C ASN A 921 44.81 -30.95 1.47
N TYR A 922 43.87 -30.58 2.34
CA TYR A 922 42.46 -30.84 2.07
C TYR A 922 41.48 -29.95 2.89
N TYR A 923 40.51 -29.24 2.27
CA TYR A 923 39.48 -28.40 2.93
C TYR A 923 38.06 -28.45 2.31
N SER A 924 36.99 -28.23 3.10
CA SER A 924 35.56 -28.09 2.66
C SER A 924 34.68 -27.33 3.72
N ILE A 925 33.39 -27.07 3.46
CA ILE A 925 32.47 -26.14 4.17
C ILE A 925 30.98 -26.64 4.20
N VAL A 926 30.24 -26.18 5.22
CA VAL A 926 28.82 -26.45 5.61
C VAL A 926 27.78 -25.59 4.86
N PHE A 927 26.54 -26.06 4.69
CA PHE A 927 25.43 -25.30 4.08
C PHE A 927 24.75 -24.30 5.04
N LYS A 928 24.25 -23.16 4.53
CA LYS A 928 23.13 -22.42 5.16
C LYS A 928 22.28 -21.66 4.13
N GLU A 929 21.02 -21.41 4.49
CA GLU A 929 19.91 -21.05 3.61
C GLU A 929 20.14 -19.77 2.77
N MET A 930 20.08 -19.88 1.44
CA MET A 930 20.27 -18.75 0.52
C MET A 930 19.02 -17.85 0.39
N GLN A 931 18.60 -17.20 1.49
CA GLN A 931 17.50 -16.23 1.46
C GLN A 931 17.82 -15.03 0.52
N CYS A 932 19.11 -14.74 0.28
CA CYS A 932 19.56 -13.70 -0.65
C CYS A 932 19.20 -13.96 -2.13
N MET A 933 19.05 -15.21 -2.56
CA MET A 933 18.65 -15.52 -3.95
C MET A 933 17.14 -15.38 -4.20
N LEU A 934 16.32 -15.31 -3.16
CA LEU A 934 14.85 -15.22 -3.28
C LEU A 934 14.33 -13.81 -3.58
N SER A 935 15.12 -12.75 -3.31
CA SER A 935 14.70 -11.35 -3.44
C SER A 935 15.16 -10.63 -4.72
N GLY A 936 15.88 -11.33 -5.60
CA GLY A 936 16.40 -10.83 -6.88
C GLY A 936 17.62 -9.90 -6.77
N VAL A 937 18.55 -10.05 -7.71
CA VAL A 937 19.86 -9.35 -7.81
C VAL A 937 20.92 -9.80 -6.80
N CYS A 938 21.94 -10.51 -7.30
CA CYS A 938 23.31 -10.37 -6.79
C CYS A 938 24.32 -10.40 -7.95
N SER A 939 24.78 -9.22 -8.38
CA SER A 939 25.85 -9.05 -9.37
C SER A 939 27.19 -8.59 -8.76
N LYS A 940 27.28 -8.49 -7.41
CA LYS A 940 28.45 -7.93 -6.69
C LYS A 940 29.60 -8.94 -6.44
N CYS A 941 29.44 -10.23 -6.74
CA CYS A 941 30.40 -11.29 -6.42
C CYS A 941 31.29 -11.72 -7.60
N ARG A 942 32.12 -10.80 -8.13
CA ARG A 942 33.17 -11.12 -9.13
C ARG A 942 34.42 -10.26 -8.88
N TYR A 943 35.59 -10.91 -8.76
CA TYR A 943 36.91 -10.28 -8.90
C TYR A 943 37.77 -11.15 -9.82
N LEU A 944 38.73 -10.55 -10.53
CA LEU A 944 39.63 -11.25 -11.43
C LEU A 944 40.99 -11.44 -10.77
N ASP A 945 41.36 -12.71 -10.57
CA ASP A 945 42.75 -13.13 -10.46
C ASP A 945 43.38 -13.14 -11.86
N GLY A 946 44.66 -12.76 -11.97
CA GLY A 946 45.39 -12.69 -13.25
C GLY A 946 45.57 -14.04 -13.96
N THR A 947 45.24 -15.16 -13.33
CA THR A 947 45.35 -16.53 -13.87
C THR A 947 44.09 -17.04 -14.58
N GLY A 948 43.02 -16.24 -14.66
CA GLY A 948 41.87 -16.51 -15.55
C GLY A 948 40.78 -17.43 -15.01
N GLY A 949 40.85 -17.85 -13.74
CA GLY A 949 39.80 -18.61 -13.06
C GLY A 949 38.84 -17.72 -12.23
N TRP A 950 37.54 -18.03 -12.24
CA TRP A 950 36.56 -17.39 -11.36
C TRP A 950 36.49 -18.10 -9.99
N LYS A 951 36.40 -17.33 -8.90
CA LYS A 951 36.02 -17.82 -7.56
C LYS A 951 34.97 -16.90 -6.94
N PHE A 952 34.07 -17.48 -6.15
CA PHE A 952 33.01 -16.77 -5.42
C PHE A 952 33.35 -16.66 -3.94
N ALA A 953 33.03 -15.52 -3.32
CA ALA A 953 33.10 -15.30 -1.88
C ALA A 953 32.00 -14.32 -1.44
N CYS A 954 31.42 -14.54 -0.26
CA CYS A 954 30.59 -13.52 0.40
C CYS A 954 31.50 -12.55 1.18
N ARG A 955 31.06 -11.31 1.42
CA ARG A 955 31.92 -10.25 1.97
C ARG A 955 32.00 -10.26 3.51
N ASP A 956 31.03 -10.88 4.17
CA ASP A 956 30.96 -10.93 5.63
C ASP A 956 31.73 -12.17 6.14
N TYR A 957 33.04 -12.01 6.36
CA TYR A 957 33.83 -12.54 7.49
C TYR A 957 35.32 -12.32 7.21
N CYS A 958 36.02 -11.65 8.13
CA CYS A 958 37.49 -11.61 8.12
C CYS A 958 38.06 -12.89 8.73
N ILE A 959 39.06 -13.47 8.07
CA ILE A 959 40.07 -14.32 8.71
C ILE A 959 41.44 -13.76 8.28
N VAL A 960 42.35 -13.61 9.24
CA VAL A 960 43.74 -13.23 9.01
C VAL A 960 44.54 -14.51 8.80
N LEU A 961 45.36 -14.51 7.72
CA LEU A 961 46.35 -15.53 7.30
C LEU A 961 46.25 -16.92 7.97
#